data_AF-A0A1A8LJ17-F1
#
_entry.id   AF-A0A1A8LJ17-F1
#
_cell.length_a   1.000
_cell.length_b   1.000
_cell.length_c   1.000
_cell.angle_alpha   90.00
_cell.angle_beta   90.00
_cell.angle_gamma   90.00
#
_symmetry.space_group_name_H-M   'P 1'
#
loop_
_entity.id
_entity.type
_entity.pdbx_description
1 polymer ?
#
loop_
_entity_poly.entity_id
_entity_poly.type
_entity_poly.pdbx_seq_one_letter_code
_entity_poly.pdbx_strand_id
1 'polypeptide(L)'
;SSHDSIVDRSSTNLCSVPTDLPQTAEYLDLSCNRIHRIHKGDFKNTTMLRFLNVSWNGLEKMDAETFLDTPHLEGLDLSHNMLTNLSGQQYLLHTGNLVMLNLAWNSFLNMTLGSEFSLLVKLVDFTLGAKNIHVGDFKSLATVKLHSCTLSLEEKLEYEAHSLMDVHAQWLHLDFNAGKLVHSGLIADAFSLFVHVEVRNLTGGYSNLSKELGQLAKIHTSHFYMNHIVIDWEDVTRCINVALQTSISHMSAYDVAIDHPPLKNTNVAKTSTMKSFTIGRAVVNSLLFSQVCLYDYFINMLVEHLTWVNTSLIHMTCPEDQSPILELDFSYNALSDSIFSTVEGQETIECQTLTNVEKLTLLGNNLKDLLLVRKRVQHMRSLKHLDMSLNSLFYDGHSECLWPSNITIMNFSSAGLTDSVFYCLPKGIEMLDLQNNQVSVVQSSIFKLKNLSLLNLNANRLQDLPDCDGFPKLNKLLLKSNSLHAPSLSRLKRCPNLHLLDASHNPFTCTCSLRNFISLGFKSDNRRGHPGIELLCWPHGYHCFYPEVERNLVLKDFRVYEIGVGKVRLKNELVQTILFLCQRLDAPWYIGMIWQWTRAKHRTRKQVRPEDLIGVEFHAFVSYSQHDVEWVKNHLLPNLEGPDLRLCHHEKNFVPGKTITENIISCV
;
A
#
# COMPACT_ATOMS: atom_id res chain seq x y z
N SER A 1 7.99 -26.58 -8.74
CA SER A 1 8.48 -27.16 -7.48
C SER A 1 7.80 -28.51 -7.33
N SER A 2 8.56 -29.60 -7.20
CA SER A 2 7.98 -30.93 -6.98
C SER A 2 7.38 -30.98 -5.58
N HIS A 3 6.16 -31.50 -5.44
CA HIS A 3 5.49 -31.66 -4.13
C HIS A 3 6.31 -32.47 -3.11
N ASP A 4 7.31 -33.23 -3.55
CA ASP A 4 8.14 -34.10 -2.71
C ASP A 4 9.39 -33.42 -2.10
N SER A 5 9.61 -32.11 -2.35
CA SER A 5 10.74 -31.39 -1.72
C SER A 5 10.42 -30.92 -0.30
N ILE A 6 9.14 -30.73 0.02
CA ILE A 6 8.64 -30.34 1.35
C ILE A 6 7.76 -31.47 1.84
N VAL A 7 8.21 -32.16 2.88
CA VAL A 7 7.54 -33.34 3.43
C VAL A 7 7.03 -33.01 4.82
N ASP A 8 5.72 -32.96 4.97
CA ASP A 8 5.05 -32.81 6.27
C ASP A 8 4.58 -34.18 6.78
N ARG A 9 5.04 -34.52 7.98
CA ARG A 9 4.65 -35.71 8.78
C ARG A 9 4.39 -35.30 10.23
N SER A 10 4.13 -34.03 10.49
CA SER A 10 3.81 -33.52 11.82
C SER A 10 2.48 -34.08 12.33
N SER A 11 2.33 -34.18 13.66
CA SER A 11 1.06 -34.56 14.31
C SER A 11 0.43 -35.88 13.84
N THR A 12 1.24 -36.83 13.38
CA THR A 12 0.76 -38.11 12.82
C THR A 12 0.92 -39.30 13.78
N ASN A 13 1.19 -39.02 15.06
CA ASN A 13 1.41 -40.02 16.12
C ASN A 13 2.56 -41.01 15.81
N LEU A 14 3.59 -40.56 15.10
CA LEU A 14 4.76 -41.38 14.80
C LEU A 14 5.55 -41.68 16.08
N CYS A 15 5.94 -42.95 16.26
CA CYS A 15 6.84 -43.35 17.34
C CYS A 15 8.31 -43.48 16.90
N SER A 16 8.55 -43.42 15.58
CA SER A 16 9.87 -43.52 14.96
C SER A 16 9.88 -42.75 13.63
N VAL A 17 11.07 -42.47 13.10
CA VAL A 17 11.20 -41.86 11.76
C VAL A 17 10.63 -42.82 10.70
N PRO A 18 9.77 -42.35 9.78
CA PRO A 18 9.24 -43.19 8.69
C PRO A 18 10.33 -43.69 7.74
N THR A 19 10.19 -44.90 7.22
CA THR A 19 11.19 -45.51 6.32
C THR A 19 11.00 -45.15 4.85
N ASP A 20 9.84 -44.59 4.50
CA ASP A 20 9.37 -44.25 3.16
C ASP A 20 9.60 -42.77 2.78
N LEU A 21 10.53 -42.09 3.46
CA LEU A 21 10.87 -40.70 3.17
C LEU A 21 11.46 -40.54 1.75
N PRO A 22 11.01 -39.54 0.96
CA PRO A 22 11.46 -39.37 -0.42
C PRO A 22 12.88 -38.82 -0.48
N GLN A 23 13.65 -39.28 -1.48
CA GLN A 23 15.06 -38.88 -1.65
C GLN A 23 15.24 -37.39 -1.99
N THR A 24 14.20 -36.78 -2.57
CA THR A 24 14.17 -35.37 -2.95
C THR A 24 13.77 -34.43 -1.80
N ALA A 25 13.50 -34.95 -0.60
CA ALA A 25 13.10 -34.14 0.55
C ALA A 25 14.22 -33.14 0.92
N GLU A 26 13.91 -31.86 0.88
CA GLU A 26 14.77 -30.77 1.35
C GLU A 26 14.31 -30.23 2.70
N TYR A 27 13.00 -30.20 2.93
CA TYR A 27 12.38 -29.82 4.20
C TYR A 27 11.56 -30.99 4.73
N LEU A 28 11.84 -31.40 5.97
CA LEU A 28 11.13 -32.49 6.63
C LEU A 28 10.60 -32.04 7.98
N ASP A 29 9.28 -32.12 8.15
CA ASP A 29 8.61 -31.86 9.42
C ASP A 29 8.13 -33.16 10.08
N LEU A 30 8.72 -33.48 11.23
CA LEU A 30 8.37 -34.60 12.11
C LEU A 30 7.88 -34.11 13.48
N SER A 31 7.51 -32.83 13.61
CA SER A 31 7.12 -32.25 14.89
C SER A 31 5.80 -32.81 15.45
N CYS A 32 5.55 -32.59 16.75
CA CYS A 32 4.30 -32.99 17.41
C CYS A 32 4.01 -34.50 17.29
N ASN A 33 5.06 -35.34 17.38
CA ASN A 33 4.96 -36.79 17.34
C ASN A 33 5.41 -37.39 18.68
N ARG A 34 5.67 -38.70 18.71
CA ARG A 34 6.09 -39.47 19.91
C ARG A 34 7.43 -40.17 19.67
N ILE A 35 8.31 -39.53 18.90
CA ILE A 35 9.63 -40.07 18.59
C ILE A 35 10.52 -39.88 19.82
N HIS A 36 10.99 -40.99 20.40
CA HIS A 36 11.83 -40.99 21.61
C HIS A 36 13.32 -41.08 21.32
N ARG A 37 13.68 -41.63 20.16
CA ARG A 37 15.06 -41.82 19.74
C ARG A 37 15.16 -41.75 18.23
N ILE A 38 16.23 -41.15 17.74
CA ILE A 38 16.60 -41.19 16.32
C ILE A 38 17.84 -42.07 16.18
N HIS A 39 17.74 -43.05 15.29
CA HIS A 39 18.75 -44.06 15.07
C HIS A 39 19.63 -43.74 13.87
N LYS A 40 20.83 -44.34 13.87
CA LYS A 40 21.69 -44.33 12.68
C LYS A 40 20.91 -44.91 11.48
N GLY A 41 20.91 -44.15 10.38
CA GLY A 41 20.34 -44.58 9.10
C GLY A 41 18.84 -44.25 8.92
N ASP A 42 18.20 -43.62 9.90
CA ASP A 42 16.81 -43.12 9.78
C ASP A 42 16.66 -42.12 8.62
N PHE A 43 17.72 -41.36 8.32
CA PHE A 43 17.76 -40.37 7.23
C PHE A 43 18.64 -40.79 6.03
N LYS A 44 19.00 -42.08 5.91
CA LYS A 44 19.91 -42.57 4.86
C LYS A 44 19.42 -42.28 3.43
N ASN A 45 18.10 -42.18 3.25
CA ASN A 45 17.49 -41.94 1.95
C ASN A 45 17.27 -40.45 1.67
N THR A 46 17.30 -39.57 2.67
CA THR A 46 17.01 -38.13 2.51
C THR A 46 18.28 -37.31 2.31
N THR A 47 19.04 -37.60 1.26
CA THR A 47 20.38 -37.00 1.04
C THR A 47 20.35 -35.50 0.71
N MET A 48 19.19 -34.99 0.25
CA MET A 48 18.98 -33.57 -0.08
C MET A 48 18.47 -32.73 1.10
N LEU A 49 18.35 -33.33 2.29
CA LEU A 49 17.75 -32.68 3.45
C LEU A 49 18.55 -31.44 3.87
N ARG A 50 17.85 -30.30 3.92
CA ARG A 50 18.36 -28.99 4.34
C ARG A 50 17.79 -28.56 5.68
N PHE A 51 16.52 -28.87 5.95
CA PHE A 51 15.88 -28.50 7.20
C PHE A 51 15.12 -29.68 7.80
N LEU A 52 15.36 -29.92 9.08
CA LEU A 52 14.68 -30.95 9.86
C LEU A 52 14.03 -30.35 11.10
N ASN A 53 12.71 -30.46 11.18
CA ASN A 53 11.95 -30.15 12.39
C ASN A 53 11.58 -31.46 13.11
N VAL A 54 12.11 -31.66 14.31
CA VAL A 54 11.75 -32.78 15.21
C VAL A 54 11.30 -32.25 16.57
N SER A 55 10.81 -31.01 16.61
CA SER A 55 10.33 -30.38 17.83
C SER A 55 9.07 -31.04 18.40
N TRP A 56 8.75 -30.79 19.67
CA TRP A 56 7.54 -31.31 20.32
C TRP A 56 7.41 -32.83 20.20
N ASN A 57 8.50 -33.52 20.51
CA ASN A 57 8.57 -34.98 20.56
C ASN A 57 9.01 -35.41 21.97
N GLY A 58 9.27 -36.70 22.15
CA GLY A 58 9.78 -37.24 23.42
C GLY A 58 11.26 -37.57 23.34
N LEU A 59 12.05 -36.85 22.51
CA LEU A 59 13.40 -37.26 22.13
C LEU A 59 14.37 -37.16 23.31
N GLU A 60 14.94 -38.29 23.72
CA GLU A 60 15.90 -38.37 24.83
C GLU A 60 17.34 -38.49 24.34
N LYS A 61 17.55 -39.14 23.18
CA LYS A 61 18.88 -39.42 22.64
C LYS A 61 18.85 -39.54 21.12
N MET A 62 19.97 -39.19 20.50
CA MET A 62 20.25 -39.45 19.09
C MET A 62 21.58 -40.20 18.95
N ASP A 63 21.67 -41.08 17.96
CA ASP A 63 22.91 -41.79 17.66
C ASP A 63 23.93 -40.85 16.97
N ALA A 64 25.23 -41.05 17.21
CA ALA A 64 26.30 -40.16 16.73
C ALA A 64 26.35 -39.97 15.20
N GLU A 65 25.97 -41.00 14.45
CA GLU A 65 26.04 -41.01 12.99
C GLU A 65 24.67 -40.72 12.34
N THR A 66 23.75 -40.10 13.07
CA THR A 66 22.39 -39.79 12.58
C THR A 66 22.41 -38.96 11.29
N PHE A 67 23.28 -37.97 11.21
CA PHE A 67 23.36 -37.01 10.10
C PHE A 67 24.49 -37.29 9.10
N LEU A 68 25.06 -38.50 9.12
CA LEU A 68 26.16 -38.87 8.23
C LEU A 68 25.75 -38.81 6.75
N ASP A 69 24.51 -39.20 6.45
CA ASP A 69 23.96 -39.26 5.09
C ASP A 69 23.22 -37.98 4.66
N THR A 70 23.22 -36.92 5.48
CA THR A 70 22.51 -35.65 5.23
C THR A 70 23.49 -34.47 5.20
N PRO A 71 24.40 -34.39 4.21
CA PRO A 71 25.49 -33.41 4.19
C PRO A 71 25.01 -31.97 3.94
N HIS A 72 23.78 -31.77 3.46
CA HIS A 72 23.20 -30.46 3.14
C HIS A 72 22.40 -29.85 4.28
N LEU A 73 22.38 -30.47 5.47
CA LEU A 73 21.59 -29.99 6.59
C LEU A 73 22.08 -28.61 7.06
N GLU A 74 21.19 -27.63 6.98
CA GLU A 74 21.39 -26.21 7.28
C GLU A 74 20.56 -25.79 8.51
N GLY A 75 19.40 -26.39 8.76
CA GLY A 75 18.56 -26.07 9.91
C GLY A 75 18.12 -27.32 10.68
N LEU A 76 18.22 -27.27 12.00
CA LEU A 76 17.82 -28.35 12.89
C LEU A 76 17.05 -27.81 14.10
N ASP A 77 15.77 -28.15 14.18
CA ASP A 77 14.93 -27.83 15.33
C ASP A 77 14.68 -29.07 16.20
N LEU A 78 15.28 -29.04 17.39
CA LEU A 78 15.19 -30.07 18.44
C LEU A 78 14.44 -29.55 19.67
N SER A 79 13.73 -28.42 19.56
CA SER A 79 13.07 -27.80 20.70
C SER A 79 11.92 -28.64 21.26
N HIS A 80 11.54 -28.40 22.52
CA HIS A 80 10.44 -29.13 23.17
C HIS A 80 10.63 -30.66 23.11
N ASN A 81 11.78 -31.11 23.62
CA ASN A 81 12.15 -32.52 23.72
C ASN A 81 12.69 -32.83 25.12
N MET A 82 13.23 -34.02 25.33
CA MET A 82 13.68 -34.52 26.62
C MET A 82 15.21 -34.72 26.67
N LEU A 83 15.98 -33.96 25.88
CA LEU A 83 17.45 -34.03 25.90
C LEU A 83 17.97 -33.52 27.25
N THR A 84 18.95 -34.23 27.83
CA THR A 84 19.40 -33.98 29.21
C THR A 84 20.82 -33.43 29.34
N ASN A 85 21.63 -33.54 28.29
CA ASN A 85 23.04 -33.12 28.29
C ASN A 85 23.33 -32.24 27.07
N LEU A 86 24.12 -31.19 27.26
CA LEU A 86 24.71 -30.41 26.17
C LEU A 86 26.14 -30.82 25.83
N SER A 87 26.74 -31.68 26.64
CA SER A 87 28.00 -32.32 26.31
C SER A 87 27.76 -33.70 25.69
N GLY A 88 28.61 -34.08 24.74
CA GLY A 88 28.52 -35.39 24.10
C GLY A 88 27.36 -35.51 23.12
N GLN A 89 26.90 -34.39 22.54
CA GLN A 89 25.93 -34.35 21.45
C GLN A 89 26.60 -34.79 20.12
N GLN A 90 27.06 -36.04 20.08
CA GLN A 90 27.92 -36.55 19.01
C GLN A 90 27.27 -36.52 17.62
N TYR A 91 25.93 -36.42 17.53
CA TYR A 91 25.24 -36.22 16.25
C TYR A 91 25.65 -34.91 15.55
N LEU A 92 26.17 -33.92 16.28
CA LEU A 92 26.66 -32.66 15.71
C LEU A 92 28.04 -32.77 15.05
N LEU A 93 28.75 -33.90 15.19
CA LEU A 93 30.10 -34.06 14.63
C LEU A 93 30.14 -33.97 13.10
N HIS A 94 29.02 -34.25 12.43
CA HIS A 94 28.89 -34.24 10.98
C HIS A 94 27.98 -33.12 10.44
N THR A 95 27.65 -32.11 11.27
CA THR A 95 26.68 -31.06 10.92
C THR A 95 27.33 -29.68 10.73
N GLY A 96 28.55 -29.63 10.18
CA GLY A 96 29.29 -28.37 9.98
C GLY A 96 28.66 -27.38 8.99
N ASN A 97 27.59 -27.77 8.29
CA ASN A 97 26.80 -26.89 7.43
C ASN A 97 25.61 -26.23 8.14
N LEU A 98 25.35 -26.54 9.42
CA LEU A 98 24.26 -25.91 10.15
C LEU A 98 24.45 -24.39 10.23
N VAL A 99 23.36 -23.71 9.88
CA VAL A 99 23.14 -22.27 9.97
C VAL A 99 22.21 -21.97 11.14
N MET A 100 21.25 -22.85 11.44
CA MET A 100 20.30 -22.71 12.54
C MET A 100 20.24 -23.97 13.39
N LEU A 101 20.35 -23.80 14.71
CA LEU A 101 20.17 -24.87 15.69
C LEU A 101 19.29 -24.39 16.84
N ASN A 102 18.17 -25.06 17.04
CA ASN A 102 17.25 -24.78 18.14
C ASN A 102 17.19 -25.95 19.14
N LEU A 103 17.64 -25.67 20.35
CA LEU A 103 17.64 -26.58 21.50
C LEU A 103 16.77 -26.06 22.65
N ALA A 104 15.87 -25.10 22.39
CA ALA A 104 14.97 -24.56 23.41
C ALA A 104 14.14 -25.68 24.08
N TRP A 105 13.71 -25.47 25.32
CA TRP A 105 12.73 -26.34 25.97
C TRP A 105 13.12 -27.83 25.99
N ASN A 106 14.34 -28.09 26.41
CA ASN A 106 14.82 -29.42 26.75
C ASN A 106 15.10 -29.50 28.26
N SER A 107 15.49 -30.67 28.77
CA SER A 107 15.69 -30.91 30.20
C SER A 107 17.18 -30.92 30.58
N PHE A 108 17.94 -29.91 30.14
CA PHE A 108 19.39 -29.87 30.35
C PHE A 108 19.74 -29.75 31.83
N LEU A 109 20.50 -30.73 32.33
CA LEU A 109 20.96 -30.76 33.73
C LEU A 109 22.23 -29.93 33.94
N ASN A 110 23.08 -29.90 32.91
CA ASN A 110 24.32 -29.11 32.88
C ASN A 110 24.33 -28.26 31.61
N MET A 111 24.68 -26.98 31.76
CA MET A 111 24.69 -26.00 30.68
C MET A 111 26.00 -25.98 29.87
N THR A 112 27.05 -26.66 30.34
CA THR A 112 28.34 -26.66 29.63
C THR A 112 28.24 -27.32 28.25
N LEU A 113 28.46 -26.51 27.20
CA LEU A 113 28.45 -26.96 25.81
C LEU A 113 29.67 -27.84 25.49
N GLY A 114 29.44 -29.01 24.88
CA GLY A 114 30.51 -29.90 24.45
C GLY A 114 31.36 -29.32 23.30
N SER A 115 32.53 -29.93 23.05
CA SER A 115 33.46 -29.50 22.00
C SER A 115 32.86 -29.52 20.59
N GLU A 116 31.85 -30.34 20.36
CA GLU A 116 31.12 -30.46 19.10
C GLU A 116 30.52 -29.13 18.61
N PHE A 117 30.14 -28.23 19.52
CA PHE A 117 29.61 -26.91 19.16
C PHE A 117 30.65 -26.02 18.48
N SER A 118 31.94 -26.22 18.76
CA SER A 118 33.02 -25.48 18.11
C SER A 118 33.19 -25.82 16.62
N LEU A 119 32.61 -26.94 16.17
CA LEU A 119 32.63 -27.38 14.77
C LEU A 119 31.56 -26.69 13.92
N LEU A 120 30.57 -26.05 14.55
CA LEU A 120 29.44 -25.40 13.89
C LEU A 120 29.81 -24.00 13.36
N VAL A 121 30.86 -23.93 12.56
CA VAL A 121 31.49 -22.67 12.11
C VAL A 121 30.59 -21.82 11.18
N LYS A 122 29.53 -22.40 10.62
CA LYS A 122 28.53 -21.70 9.80
C LYS A 122 27.27 -21.30 10.56
N LEU A 123 27.21 -21.61 11.86
CA LEU A 123 26.03 -21.34 12.67
C LEU A 123 25.83 -19.82 12.79
N VAL A 124 24.63 -19.38 12.47
CA VAL A 124 24.20 -17.97 12.46
C VAL A 124 23.21 -17.75 13.60
N ASP A 125 22.25 -18.65 13.75
CA ASP A 125 21.18 -18.56 14.74
C ASP A 125 21.26 -19.74 15.70
N PHE A 126 21.49 -19.44 16.98
CA PHE A 126 21.57 -20.45 18.03
C PHE A 126 20.52 -20.16 19.10
N THR A 127 19.67 -21.14 19.39
CA THR A 127 18.66 -21.05 20.46
C THR A 127 18.88 -22.15 21.48
N LEU A 128 18.88 -21.78 22.77
CA LEU A 128 19.16 -22.69 23.86
C LEU A 128 18.20 -22.46 25.04
N GLY A 129 17.63 -23.55 25.56
CA GLY A 129 16.94 -23.54 26.85
C GLY A 129 17.94 -23.46 27.99
N ALA A 130 17.75 -22.51 28.91
CA ALA A 130 18.71 -22.24 29.98
C ALA A 130 18.04 -22.16 31.35
N LYS A 131 18.59 -22.95 32.28
CA LYS A 131 18.17 -23.01 33.68
C LYS A 131 19.20 -22.43 34.64
N ASN A 132 20.46 -22.81 34.50
CA ASN A 132 21.56 -22.33 35.35
C ASN A 132 22.76 -22.00 34.46
N ILE A 133 23.15 -20.74 34.34
CA ILE A 133 24.24 -20.31 33.48
C ILE A 133 25.44 -19.90 34.35
N HIS A 134 26.58 -20.55 34.11
CA HIS A 134 27.84 -20.33 34.80
C HIS A 134 28.97 -19.95 33.86
N VAL A 135 30.04 -19.38 34.44
CA VAL A 135 31.19 -18.92 33.66
C VAL A 135 31.86 -20.11 32.98
N GLY A 136 31.98 -20.00 31.65
CA GLY A 136 32.64 -20.98 30.81
C GLY A 136 31.72 -22.04 30.20
N ASP A 137 30.41 -22.00 30.47
CA ASP A 137 29.44 -22.90 29.82
C ASP A 137 29.43 -22.75 28.30
N PHE A 138 29.72 -21.54 27.80
CA PHE A 138 29.72 -21.22 26.38
C PHE A 138 31.11 -21.25 25.71
N LYS A 139 32.16 -21.75 26.39
CA LYS A 139 33.54 -21.78 25.84
C LYS A 139 33.64 -22.39 24.45
N SER A 140 32.84 -23.43 24.18
CA SER A 140 32.83 -24.12 22.89
C SER A 140 32.29 -23.24 21.74
N LEU A 141 31.58 -22.15 22.03
CA LEU A 141 31.11 -21.16 21.06
C LEU A 141 32.08 -19.99 20.83
N ALA A 142 33.17 -19.86 21.60
CA ALA A 142 34.08 -18.72 21.52
C ALA A 142 34.71 -18.52 20.12
N THR A 143 34.76 -19.58 19.30
CA THR A 143 35.27 -19.51 17.91
C THR A 143 34.16 -19.34 16.86
N VAL A 144 32.90 -19.48 17.25
CA VAL A 144 31.72 -19.41 16.38
C VAL A 144 31.19 -17.98 16.38
N LYS A 145 30.96 -17.41 15.19
CA LYS A 145 30.43 -16.06 15.03
C LYS A 145 28.94 -16.12 14.71
N LEU A 146 28.13 -15.95 15.74
CA LEU A 146 26.67 -15.95 15.60
C LEU A 146 26.20 -14.58 15.10
N HIS A 147 25.11 -14.55 14.36
CA HIS A 147 24.33 -13.33 14.17
C HIS A 147 23.40 -13.13 15.37
N SER A 148 22.71 -14.20 15.77
CA SER A 148 21.74 -14.18 16.86
C SER A 148 21.94 -15.33 17.85
N CYS A 149 21.84 -15.01 19.14
CA CYS A 149 21.75 -15.97 20.22
C CYS A 149 20.44 -15.75 20.98
N THR A 150 19.62 -16.78 21.10
CA THR A 150 18.39 -16.77 21.90
C THR A 150 18.54 -17.67 23.11
N LEU A 151 18.31 -17.11 24.29
CA LEU A 151 18.26 -17.85 25.55
C LEU A 151 16.80 -17.93 26.00
N SER A 152 16.23 -19.13 25.97
CA SER A 152 14.92 -19.42 26.54
C SER A 152 15.10 -19.72 28.03
N LEU A 153 14.83 -18.72 28.87
CA LEU A 153 15.08 -18.73 30.30
C LEU A 153 13.90 -19.36 31.06
N GLU A 154 14.20 -20.37 31.86
CA GLU A 154 13.23 -20.98 32.77
C GLU A 154 12.86 -20.04 33.94
N GLU A 155 11.71 -20.28 34.58
CA GLU A 155 11.19 -19.44 35.68
C GLU A 155 12.19 -19.22 36.84
N LYS A 156 12.97 -20.25 37.15
CA LYS A 156 14.01 -20.22 38.20
C LYS A 156 15.37 -20.32 37.53
N LEU A 157 15.84 -19.18 37.04
CA LEU A 157 17.19 -19.02 36.52
C LEU A 157 18.19 -18.89 37.68
N GLU A 158 19.35 -19.54 37.57
CA GLU A 158 20.55 -19.13 38.29
C GLU A 158 21.54 -18.58 37.27
N TYR A 159 22.15 -17.42 37.57
CA TYR A 159 23.05 -16.74 36.65
C TYR A 159 24.28 -16.20 37.38
N GLU A 160 25.46 -16.59 36.91
CA GLU A 160 26.75 -16.06 37.33
C GLU A 160 27.19 -14.93 36.38
N ALA A 161 27.64 -13.79 36.93
CA ALA A 161 28.10 -12.67 36.12
C ALA A 161 29.31 -13.02 35.24
N HIS A 162 29.41 -12.42 34.06
CA HIS A 162 30.40 -12.65 33.01
C HIS A 162 30.25 -13.98 32.25
N SER A 163 29.14 -14.70 32.43
CA SER A 163 28.96 -15.99 31.77
C SER A 163 28.74 -15.91 30.25
N LEU A 164 28.26 -14.77 29.74
CA LEU A 164 28.05 -14.56 28.30
C LEU A 164 29.28 -14.01 27.55
N MET A 165 30.43 -13.87 28.21
CA MET A 165 31.66 -13.35 27.59
C MET A 165 32.17 -14.19 26.41
N ASP A 166 31.91 -15.49 26.42
CA ASP A 166 32.30 -16.42 25.35
C ASP A 166 31.28 -16.44 24.18
N VAL A 167 30.15 -15.72 24.30
CA VAL A 167 29.10 -15.66 23.27
C VAL A 167 29.33 -14.44 22.38
N HIS A 168 29.77 -14.68 21.15
CA HIS A 168 29.98 -13.64 20.15
C HIS A 168 28.81 -13.56 19.17
N ALA A 169 27.81 -12.72 19.48
CA ALA A 169 26.66 -12.47 18.62
C ALA A 169 26.36 -10.97 18.45
N GLN A 170 25.67 -10.59 17.37
CA GLN A 170 25.17 -9.23 17.19
C GLN A 170 23.87 -8.99 17.98
N TRP A 171 23.00 -10.01 18.00
CA TRP A 171 21.73 -10.02 18.71
C TRP A 171 21.76 -10.99 19.89
N LEU A 172 21.22 -10.54 21.01
CA LEU A 172 20.84 -11.38 22.13
C LEU A 172 19.34 -11.26 22.36
N HIS A 173 18.63 -12.38 22.28
CA HIS A 173 17.22 -12.47 22.66
C HIS A 173 17.12 -13.22 23.99
N LEU A 174 16.50 -12.59 24.98
CA LEU A 174 16.18 -13.18 26.28
C LEU A 174 14.69 -13.46 26.30
N ASP A 175 14.32 -14.74 26.17
CA ASP A 175 12.93 -15.18 26.14
C ASP A 175 12.56 -15.78 27.49
N PHE A 176 11.69 -15.11 28.24
CA PHE A 176 11.32 -15.52 29.59
C PHE A 176 10.08 -16.41 29.57
N ASN A 177 10.18 -17.62 30.10
CA ASN A 177 9.01 -18.46 30.30
C ASN A 177 8.24 -18.04 31.56
N ALA A 178 7.50 -16.95 31.50
CA ALA A 178 6.75 -16.36 32.62
C ALA A 178 7.59 -15.96 33.84
N GLY A 179 8.91 -15.98 33.71
CA GLY A 179 9.88 -15.61 34.75
C GLY A 179 10.02 -14.10 34.94
N LYS A 180 10.63 -13.73 36.08
CA LYS A 180 10.99 -12.34 36.39
C LYS A 180 12.49 -12.12 36.17
N LEU A 181 12.85 -10.95 35.66
CA LEU A 181 14.24 -10.57 35.48
C LEU A 181 14.83 -10.08 36.80
N VAL A 182 15.44 -11.00 37.55
CA VAL A 182 15.98 -10.70 38.89
C VAL A 182 17.50 -10.63 38.94
N HIS A 183 18.21 -11.12 37.92
CA HIS A 183 19.67 -11.23 37.91
C HIS A 183 20.33 -9.99 37.29
N SER A 184 20.99 -9.19 38.13
CA SER A 184 21.78 -8.03 37.69
C SER A 184 22.91 -8.44 36.74
N GLY A 185 23.60 -9.55 37.01
CA GLY A 185 24.68 -10.05 36.15
C GLY A 185 24.24 -10.31 34.71
N LEU A 186 23.04 -10.86 34.51
CA LEU A 186 22.51 -11.14 33.17
C LEU A 186 22.24 -9.83 32.41
N ILE A 187 21.64 -8.84 33.09
CA ILE A 187 21.40 -7.52 32.52
C ILE A 187 22.74 -6.85 32.16
N ALA A 188 23.70 -6.88 33.09
CA ALA A 188 25.01 -6.29 32.88
C ALA A 188 25.71 -6.90 31.66
N ASP A 189 25.75 -8.22 31.55
CA ASP A 189 26.37 -8.90 30.42
C ASP A 189 25.62 -8.64 29.10
N ALA A 190 24.28 -8.72 29.12
CA ALA A 190 23.46 -8.45 27.94
C ALA A 190 23.73 -7.04 27.36
N PHE A 191 23.67 -6.01 28.21
CA PHE A 191 23.79 -4.62 27.76
C PHE A 191 25.24 -4.17 27.51
N SER A 192 26.22 -4.85 28.13
CA SER A 192 27.65 -4.53 27.95
C SER A 192 28.29 -5.25 26.77
N LEU A 193 27.74 -6.39 26.34
CA LEU A 193 28.37 -7.25 25.33
C LEU A 193 27.69 -7.22 23.96
N PHE A 194 26.39 -6.96 23.89
CA PHE A 194 25.62 -7.11 22.66
C PHE A 194 25.15 -5.75 22.09
N VAL A 195 25.13 -5.64 20.76
CA VAL A 195 24.68 -4.42 20.05
C VAL A 195 23.16 -4.29 20.07
N HIS A 196 22.45 -5.42 19.91
CA HIS A 196 21.00 -5.53 19.95
C HIS A 196 20.59 -6.47 21.09
N VAL A 197 19.72 -5.99 21.97
CA VAL A 197 19.17 -6.78 23.08
C VAL A 197 17.65 -6.76 22.99
N GLU A 198 17.04 -7.93 22.92
CA GLU A 198 15.58 -8.09 22.98
C GLU A 198 15.17 -8.89 24.20
N VAL A 199 14.19 -8.37 24.93
CA VAL A 199 13.56 -9.05 26.07
C VAL A 199 12.13 -9.43 25.67
N ARG A 200 11.81 -10.72 25.74
CA ARG A 200 10.51 -11.29 25.36
C ARG A 200 9.81 -11.92 26.55
N ASN A 201 8.47 -11.83 26.61
CA ASN A 201 7.64 -12.58 27.57
C ASN A 201 7.96 -12.31 29.05
N LEU A 202 8.50 -11.13 29.36
CA LEU A 202 8.84 -10.74 30.72
C LEU A 202 7.57 -10.41 31.54
N THR A 203 7.47 -10.96 32.75
CA THR A 203 6.30 -10.76 33.64
C THR A 203 6.59 -9.86 34.85
N GLY A 204 7.84 -9.45 35.05
CA GLY A 204 8.25 -8.59 36.15
C GLY A 204 9.77 -8.49 36.32
N GLY A 205 10.22 -7.77 37.35
CA GLY A 205 11.65 -7.50 37.56
C GLY A 205 12.17 -6.26 36.81
N TYR A 206 11.28 -5.46 36.25
CA TYR A 206 11.60 -4.22 35.54
C TYR A 206 12.35 -3.18 36.39
N SER A 207 12.11 -3.17 37.71
CA SER A 207 12.85 -2.33 38.65
C SER A 207 14.33 -2.69 38.71
N ASN A 208 14.67 -3.98 38.70
CA ASN A 208 16.05 -4.44 38.66
C ASN A 208 16.69 -4.12 37.31
N LEU A 209 15.97 -4.35 36.21
CA LEU A 209 16.41 -3.97 34.87
C LEU A 209 16.78 -2.49 34.79
N SER A 210 15.86 -1.61 35.21
CA SER A 210 16.05 -0.17 35.17
C SER A 210 17.19 0.28 36.09
N LYS A 211 17.30 -0.31 37.28
CA LYS A 211 18.36 0.00 38.24
C LYS A 211 19.73 -0.37 37.70
N GLU A 212 19.88 -1.58 37.18
CA GLU A 212 21.16 -2.06 36.66
C GLU A 212 21.58 -1.25 35.42
N LEU A 213 20.65 -1.01 34.49
CA LEU A 213 20.92 -0.22 33.29
C LEU A 213 21.43 1.18 33.63
N GLY A 214 20.88 1.82 34.67
CA GLY A 214 21.33 3.14 35.13
C GLY A 214 22.68 3.15 35.86
N GLN A 215 23.19 1.98 36.27
CA GLN A 215 24.47 1.84 36.99
C GLN A 215 25.63 1.40 36.09
N LEU A 216 25.34 0.90 34.88
CA LEU A 216 26.36 0.46 33.94
C LEU A 216 27.25 1.63 33.48
N ALA A 217 28.54 1.53 33.75
CA ALA A 217 29.53 2.54 33.35
C ALA A 217 29.70 2.62 31.82
N LYS A 218 29.46 1.50 31.11
CA LYS A 218 29.55 1.40 29.66
C LYS A 218 28.48 0.46 29.15
N ILE A 219 27.65 0.95 28.23
CA ILE A 219 26.64 0.16 27.53
C ILE A 219 27.07 0.03 26.08
N HIS A 220 27.19 -1.20 25.59
CA HIS A 220 27.47 -1.48 24.18
C HIS A 220 26.20 -1.49 23.33
N THR A 221 25.08 -1.85 23.96
CA THR A 221 23.78 -1.91 23.29
C THR A 221 23.36 -0.56 22.74
N SER A 222 23.06 -0.56 21.44
CA SER A 222 22.54 0.60 20.71
C SER A 222 21.05 0.47 20.43
N HIS A 223 20.54 -0.76 20.39
CA HIS A 223 19.14 -1.07 20.11
C HIS A 223 18.56 -1.98 21.20
N PHE A 224 17.54 -1.48 21.90
CA PHE A 224 16.85 -2.22 22.96
C PHE A 224 15.39 -2.48 22.56
N TYR A 225 14.97 -3.75 22.61
CA TYR A 225 13.65 -4.21 22.22
C TYR A 225 12.94 -4.87 23.41
N MET A 226 11.67 -4.54 23.60
CA MET A 226 10.77 -5.24 24.50
C MET A 226 9.57 -5.77 23.72
N ASN A 227 9.26 -7.05 23.91
CA ASN A 227 8.27 -7.72 23.08
C ASN A 227 7.40 -8.66 23.91
N HIS A 228 6.08 -8.65 23.70
CA HIS A 228 5.13 -9.47 24.48
C HIS A 228 5.30 -9.28 26.00
N ILE A 229 5.22 -8.04 26.48
CA ILE A 229 5.42 -7.72 27.90
C ILE A 229 4.17 -7.15 28.55
N VAL A 230 3.98 -7.47 29.82
CA VAL A 230 2.98 -6.85 30.70
C VAL A 230 3.72 -6.06 31.76
N ILE A 231 3.49 -4.75 31.82
CA ILE A 231 4.30 -3.83 32.63
C ILE A 231 3.46 -2.73 33.26
N ASP A 232 3.75 -2.40 34.53
CA ASP A 232 3.13 -1.27 35.21
C ASP A 232 3.65 0.07 34.65
N TRP A 233 2.80 1.09 34.63
CA TRP A 233 3.15 2.44 34.17
C TRP A 233 4.40 3.01 34.85
N GLU A 234 4.53 2.80 36.16
CA GLU A 234 5.69 3.27 36.91
C GLU A 234 6.98 2.57 36.43
N ASP A 235 6.91 1.28 36.17
CA ASP A 235 8.06 0.49 35.73
C ASP A 235 8.47 0.83 34.28
N VAL A 236 7.51 0.97 33.36
CA VAL A 236 7.81 1.32 31.97
C VAL A 236 8.39 2.73 31.86
N THR A 237 7.82 3.71 32.57
CA THR A 237 8.33 5.09 32.53
C THR A 237 9.69 5.21 33.22
N ARG A 238 9.95 4.44 34.29
CA ARG A 238 11.27 4.35 34.90
C ARG A 238 12.30 3.76 33.92
N CYS A 239 11.94 2.67 33.24
CA CYS A 239 12.82 2.01 32.26
C CYS A 239 13.16 2.95 31.09
N ILE A 240 12.15 3.60 30.50
CA ILE A 240 12.34 4.58 29.41
C ILE A 240 13.19 5.76 29.88
N ASN A 241 12.91 6.34 31.05
CA ASN A 241 13.69 7.47 31.56
C ASN A 241 15.17 7.12 31.80
N VAL A 242 15.46 5.92 32.31
CA VAL A 242 16.83 5.44 32.42
C VAL A 242 17.45 5.29 31.03
N ALA A 243 16.77 4.59 30.12
CA ALA A 243 17.26 4.37 28.76
C ALA A 243 17.57 5.68 28.02
N LEU A 244 16.72 6.70 28.15
CA LEU A 244 16.93 8.04 27.58
C LEU A 244 18.23 8.69 28.07
N GLN A 245 18.69 8.37 29.28
CA GLN A 245 19.92 8.89 29.89
C GLN A 245 21.16 8.03 29.58
N THR A 246 21.01 6.95 28.81
CA THR A 246 22.11 6.07 28.40
C THR A 246 22.58 6.35 26.96
N SER A 247 23.53 5.55 26.47
CA SER A 247 23.99 5.55 25.07
C SER A 247 23.09 4.77 24.11
N ILE A 248 21.95 4.23 24.57
CA ILE A 248 21.00 3.51 23.71
C ILE A 248 20.40 4.50 22.70
N SER A 249 20.64 4.24 21.42
CA SER A 249 20.18 5.09 20.31
C SER A 249 18.75 4.79 19.86
N HIS A 250 18.32 3.54 19.98
CA HIS A 250 17.04 3.07 19.47
C HIS A 250 16.37 2.19 20.52
N MET A 251 15.12 2.50 20.87
CA MET A 251 14.34 1.70 21.79
C MET A 251 12.97 1.41 21.18
N SER A 252 12.52 0.16 21.30
CA SER A 252 11.20 -0.22 20.81
C SER A 252 10.48 -1.20 21.71
N ALA A 253 9.16 -1.11 21.68
CA ALA A 253 8.25 -1.90 22.50
C ALA A 253 7.09 -2.38 21.62
N TYR A 254 6.97 -3.69 21.43
CA TYR A 254 5.89 -4.32 20.67
C TYR A 254 5.08 -5.26 21.55
N ASP A 255 3.76 -5.34 21.29
CA ASP A 255 2.85 -6.23 22.02
C ASP A 255 2.93 -5.99 23.53
N VAL A 256 2.80 -4.72 23.93
CA VAL A 256 2.93 -4.28 25.33
C VAL A 256 1.57 -4.02 25.95
N ALA A 257 1.30 -4.64 27.07
CA ALA A 257 0.16 -4.31 27.91
C ALA A 257 0.60 -3.44 29.09
N ILE A 258 0.07 -2.22 29.16
CA ILE A 258 0.37 -1.26 30.22
C ILE A 258 -0.70 -1.37 31.31
N ASP A 259 -0.25 -1.75 32.50
CA ASP A 259 -1.05 -1.77 33.72
C ASP A 259 -0.89 -0.46 34.50
N HIS A 260 -1.91 -0.10 35.27
CA HIS A 260 -1.94 1.09 36.13
C HIS A 260 -1.44 2.41 35.46
N PRO A 261 -1.94 2.78 34.26
CA PRO A 261 -1.66 4.05 33.56
C PRO A 261 -1.85 5.31 34.44
N PRO A 262 -1.28 6.46 34.03
CA PRO A 262 -1.16 7.62 34.90
C PRO A 262 -2.50 8.29 35.20
N LEU A 263 -2.67 8.69 36.47
CA LEU A 263 -3.70 9.64 36.89
C LEU A 263 -3.20 11.09 36.94
N LYS A 264 -1.88 11.29 36.90
CA LYS A 264 -1.19 12.59 36.96
C LYS A 264 0.04 12.57 36.05
N ASN A 265 0.53 13.76 35.69
CA ASN A 265 1.70 13.89 34.83
C ASN A 265 2.91 13.13 35.38
N THR A 266 3.61 12.44 34.49
CA THR A 266 4.84 11.70 34.79
C THR A 266 6.02 12.44 34.16
N ASN A 267 7.09 12.64 34.92
CA ASN A 267 8.25 13.37 34.43
C ASN A 267 9.02 12.56 33.38
N VAL A 268 9.44 13.24 32.32
CA VAL A 268 10.29 12.70 31.25
C VAL A 268 11.72 13.22 31.43
N ALA A 269 12.71 12.41 31.07
CA ALA A 269 14.11 12.80 31.12
C ALA A 269 14.38 14.05 30.24
N LYS A 270 15.05 15.06 30.80
CA LYS A 270 15.31 16.37 30.16
C LYS A 270 16.52 16.40 29.22
N THR A 271 17.21 15.27 29.09
CA THR A 271 18.36 15.12 28.20
C THR A 271 18.32 13.73 27.61
N SER A 272 18.58 13.60 26.32
CA SER A 272 18.77 12.30 25.70
C SER A 272 19.66 12.36 24.47
N THR A 273 20.31 11.24 24.18
CA THR A 273 21.00 10.99 22.91
C THR A 273 20.26 9.98 22.04
N MET A 274 19.08 9.52 22.49
CA MET A 274 18.25 8.56 21.79
C MET A 274 17.70 9.18 20.52
N LYS A 275 17.84 8.46 19.40
CA LYS A 275 17.38 8.89 18.09
C LYS A 275 15.94 8.49 17.85
N SER A 276 15.58 7.24 18.15
CA SER A 276 14.21 6.77 17.90
C SER A 276 13.60 6.03 19.07
N PHE A 277 12.31 6.25 19.24
CA PHE A 277 11.47 5.49 20.15
C PHE A 277 10.22 5.00 19.40
N THR A 278 9.94 3.69 19.51
CA THR A 278 8.84 3.04 18.79
C THR A 278 7.97 2.23 19.72
N ILE A 279 6.66 2.45 19.66
CA ILE A 279 5.65 1.59 20.31
C ILE A 279 4.73 1.02 19.23
N GLY A 280 4.53 -0.30 19.26
CA GLY A 280 3.63 -1.00 18.35
C GLY A 280 2.70 -1.95 19.08
N ARG A 281 1.42 -2.01 18.66
CA ARG A 281 0.43 -2.95 19.23
C ARG A 281 0.32 -2.88 20.77
N ALA A 282 0.49 -1.69 21.33
CA ALA A 282 0.34 -1.47 22.76
C ALA A 282 -1.13 -1.33 23.16
N VAL A 283 -1.46 -1.87 24.32
CA VAL A 283 -2.79 -1.82 24.94
C VAL A 283 -2.71 -1.35 26.38
N VAL A 284 -3.77 -0.74 26.87
CA VAL A 284 -3.90 -0.32 28.27
C VAL A 284 -4.98 -1.17 28.93
N ASN A 285 -4.63 -1.90 29.99
CA ASN A 285 -5.56 -2.84 30.63
C ASN A 285 -6.51 -2.18 31.64
N SER A 286 -6.22 -0.94 32.05
CA SER A 286 -7.02 -0.21 33.04
C SER A 286 -8.02 0.76 32.40
N LEU A 287 -9.21 0.84 32.99
CA LEU A 287 -10.29 1.72 32.51
C LEU A 287 -10.20 3.16 33.02
N LEU A 288 -9.59 3.38 34.19
CA LEU A 288 -9.53 4.68 34.85
C LEU A 288 -8.12 5.26 34.78
N PHE A 289 -7.89 6.20 33.87
CA PHE A 289 -6.64 6.93 33.73
C PHE A 289 -6.80 8.24 32.98
N SER A 290 -5.78 9.10 33.06
CA SER A 290 -5.71 10.33 32.29
C SER A 290 -5.00 10.06 30.96
N GLN A 291 -5.77 10.10 29.87
CA GLN A 291 -5.22 9.95 28.51
C GLN A 291 -4.23 11.08 28.20
N VAL A 292 -4.52 12.30 28.62
CA VAL A 292 -3.65 13.47 28.44
C VAL A 292 -2.29 13.22 29.10
N CYS A 293 -2.28 12.79 30.37
CA CYS A 293 -1.02 12.51 31.08
C CYS A 293 -0.20 11.39 30.41
N LEU A 294 -0.88 10.40 29.82
CA LEU A 294 -0.23 9.31 29.10
C LEU A 294 0.40 9.81 27.79
N TYR A 295 -0.33 10.61 27.00
CA TYR A 295 0.18 11.16 25.73
C TYR A 295 1.29 12.19 25.96
N ASP A 296 1.13 13.05 26.97
CA ASP A 296 2.11 14.06 27.35
C ASP A 296 3.47 13.44 27.70
N TYR A 297 3.48 12.26 28.34
CA TYR A 297 4.74 11.56 28.61
C TYR A 297 5.51 11.23 27.32
N PHE A 298 4.85 10.65 26.32
CA PHE A 298 5.53 10.21 25.10
C PHE A 298 5.86 11.37 24.15
N ILE A 299 4.95 12.35 24.00
CA ILE A 299 5.16 13.44 23.05
C ILE A 299 6.23 14.44 23.52
N ASN A 300 6.49 14.52 24.83
CA ASN A 300 7.56 15.33 25.43
C ASN A 300 8.90 14.58 25.51
N MET A 301 9.01 13.36 24.98
CA MET A 301 10.30 12.67 24.89
C MET A 301 11.27 13.40 23.97
N LEU A 302 12.53 13.49 24.41
CA LEU A 302 13.60 14.09 23.63
C LEU A 302 14.21 13.07 22.66
N VAL A 303 13.48 12.79 21.58
CA VAL A 303 13.91 11.89 20.49
C VAL A 303 13.75 12.57 19.14
N GLU A 304 14.49 12.11 18.12
CA GLU A 304 14.37 12.62 16.75
C GLU A 304 13.19 11.95 16.01
N HIS A 305 12.93 10.67 16.27
CA HIS A 305 11.87 9.89 15.64
C HIS A 305 10.96 9.26 16.69
N LEU A 306 9.67 9.60 16.67
CA LEU A 306 8.67 9.02 17.56
C LEU A 306 7.61 8.29 16.74
N THR A 307 7.49 6.98 16.98
CA THR A 307 6.58 6.10 16.26
C THR A 307 5.62 5.42 17.23
N TRP A 308 4.32 5.50 16.95
CA TRP A 308 3.28 4.82 17.71
C TRP A 308 2.26 4.22 16.75
N VAL A 309 2.32 2.91 16.52
CA VAL A 309 1.61 2.27 15.40
C VAL A 309 0.76 1.07 15.79
N ASN A 310 -0.30 0.82 15.04
CA ASN A 310 -1.20 -0.32 15.25
C ASN A 310 -1.77 -0.36 16.68
N THR A 311 -2.18 0.79 17.22
CA THR A 311 -2.78 0.89 18.56
C THR A 311 -4.17 1.51 18.50
N SER A 312 -4.86 1.62 19.63
CA SER A 312 -6.17 2.30 19.71
C SER A 312 -6.04 3.78 20.13
N LEU A 313 -4.94 4.45 19.78
CA LEU A 313 -4.70 5.86 20.09
C LEU A 313 -5.77 6.74 19.41
N ILE A 314 -6.56 7.49 20.18
CA ILE A 314 -7.66 8.32 19.66
C ILE A 314 -7.32 9.82 19.53
N HIS A 315 -6.26 10.25 20.21
CA HIS A 315 -5.83 11.63 20.30
C HIS A 315 -4.32 11.70 20.58
N MET A 316 -3.70 12.84 20.28
CA MET A 316 -2.30 13.15 20.64
C MET A 316 -2.22 14.63 20.99
N THR A 317 -1.55 14.94 22.10
CA THR A 317 -1.41 16.30 22.64
C THR A 317 -0.30 17.08 21.93
N CYS A 318 -0.17 18.36 22.27
CA CYS A 318 0.95 19.19 21.84
C CYS A 318 2.05 19.17 22.91
N PRO A 319 3.34 19.01 22.57
CA PRO A 319 4.43 19.14 23.53
C PRO A 319 4.39 20.46 24.30
N GLU A 320 4.77 20.43 25.57
CA GLU A 320 4.85 21.60 26.45
C GLU A 320 5.94 22.58 25.97
N ASP A 321 7.09 22.03 25.57
CA ASP A 321 8.26 22.76 25.09
C ASP A 321 8.53 22.47 23.61
N GLN A 322 9.34 23.32 22.97
CA GLN A 322 9.79 23.12 21.58
C GLN A 322 10.46 21.74 21.42
N SER A 323 9.83 20.87 20.64
CA SER A 323 10.24 19.48 20.52
C SER A 323 11.43 19.29 19.55
N PRO A 324 12.37 18.38 19.84
CA PRO A 324 13.44 18.00 18.91
C PRO A 324 12.97 17.04 17.81
N ILE A 325 11.72 16.57 17.86
CA ILE A 325 11.21 15.54 16.95
C ILE A 325 11.23 16.03 15.50
N LEU A 326 11.82 15.21 14.63
CA LEU A 326 11.90 15.37 13.19
C LEU A 326 10.88 14.48 12.46
N GLU A 327 10.56 13.31 13.01
CA GLU A 327 9.61 12.38 12.42
C GLU A 327 8.57 11.90 13.43
N LEU A 328 7.30 12.01 13.03
CA LEU A 328 6.15 11.46 13.74
C LEU A 328 5.47 10.42 12.86
N ASP A 329 5.30 9.22 13.38
CA ASP A 329 4.53 8.16 12.72
C ASP A 329 3.46 7.62 13.66
N PHE A 330 2.22 7.95 13.37
CA PHE A 330 1.03 7.48 14.08
C PHE A 330 0.11 6.66 13.18
N SER A 331 0.69 5.77 12.38
CA SER A 331 -0.03 4.90 11.45
C SER A 331 -0.92 3.86 12.16
N TYR A 332 -2.08 3.58 11.55
CA TYR A 332 -3.03 2.55 11.98
C TYR A 332 -3.46 2.71 13.44
N ASN A 333 -3.90 3.93 13.78
CA ASN A 333 -4.52 4.23 15.06
C ASN A 333 -5.99 4.65 14.87
N ALA A 334 -6.59 5.21 15.91
CA ALA A 334 -7.96 5.73 15.89
C ALA A 334 -8.00 7.27 16.00
N LEU A 335 -6.94 7.96 15.55
CA LEU A 335 -6.81 9.41 15.71
C LEU A 335 -7.94 10.16 15.02
N SER A 336 -8.47 11.16 15.72
CA SER A 336 -9.49 12.09 15.23
C SER A 336 -8.91 13.45 14.83
N ASP A 337 -9.73 14.33 14.27
CA ASP A 337 -9.33 15.69 13.85
C ASP A 337 -8.89 16.62 15.01
N SER A 338 -8.96 16.14 16.26
CA SER A 338 -8.55 16.87 17.46
C SER A 338 -7.03 16.83 17.73
N ILE A 339 -6.26 16.03 17.00
CA ILE A 339 -4.81 15.88 17.22
C ILE A 339 -4.07 17.22 17.24
N PHE A 340 -3.00 17.29 18.05
CA PHE A 340 -2.14 18.46 18.16
C PHE A 340 -2.90 19.75 18.50
N SER A 341 -3.95 19.63 19.30
CA SER A 341 -4.69 20.79 19.79
C SER A 341 -5.11 20.59 21.22
N THR A 342 -5.21 21.69 21.95
CA THR A 342 -5.76 21.74 23.30
C THR A 342 -6.99 22.65 23.28
N VAL A 343 -7.91 22.40 24.21
CA VAL A 343 -9.11 23.22 24.38
C VAL A 343 -8.97 24.00 25.69
N GLU A 344 -8.86 25.32 25.59
CA GLU A 344 -8.82 26.23 26.74
C GLU A 344 -10.09 27.08 26.76
N GLY A 345 -10.99 26.79 27.70
CA GLY A 345 -12.30 27.43 27.77
C GLY A 345 -13.17 27.08 26.56
N GLN A 346 -13.39 28.05 25.66
CA GLN A 346 -14.13 27.88 24.41
C GLN A 346 -13.24 27.97 23.17
N GLU A 347 -11.93 28.20 23.33
CA GLU A 347 -10.99 28.35 22.23
C GLU A 347 -10.17 27.07 22.04
N THR A 348 -9.94 26.71 20.77
CA THR A 348 -9.03 25.63 20.41
C THR A 348 -7.67 26.23 20.10
N ILE A 349 -6.65 25.80 20.83
CA ILE A 349 -5.28 26.25 20.64
C ILE A 349 -4.55 25.22 19.79
N GLU A 350 -4.02 25.69 18.66
CA GLU A 350 -3.26 24.87 17.72
C GLU A 350 -1.83 24.69 18.21
N CYS A 351 -1.25 23.51 18.00
CA CYS A 351 0.12 23.25 18.43
C CYS A 351 1.14 24.16 17.75
N GLN A 352 2.09 24.68 18.53
CA GLN A 352 3.15 25.58 18.06
C GLN A 352 4.56 25.07 18.38
N THR A 353 4.70 23.93 19.07
CA THR A 353 5.99 23.40 19.56
C THR A 353 6.58 22.30 18.67
N LEU A 354 5.83 21.80 17.68
CA LEU A 354 6.26 20.79 16.70
C LEU A 354 6.85 21.40 15.43
N THR A 355 7.57 22.53 15.54
CA THR A 355 8.02 23.28 14.36
C THR A 355 9.11 22.58 13.54
N ASN A 356 9.85 21.65 14.17
CA ASN A 356 10.97 20.92 13.59
C ASN A 356 10.57 19.68 12.77
N VAL A 357 9.32 19.20 12.91
CA VAL A 357 8.86 17.98 12.25
C VAL A 357 8.98 18.12 10.73
N GLU A 358 9.75 17.22 10.13
CA GLU A 358 9.97 17.13 8.68
C GLU A 358 9.05 16.10 8.01
N LYS A 359 8.69 15.04 8.75
CA LYS A 359 7.83 13.96 8.26
C LYS A 359 6.74 13.62 9.27
N LEU A 360 5.49 13.65 8.81
CA LEU A 360 4.31 13.29 9.58
C LEU A 360 3.50 12.23 8.84
N THR A 361 3.34 11.07 9.48
CA THR A 361 2.57 9.93 8.96
C THR A 361 1.34 9.69 9.83
N LEU A 362 0.16 9.87 9.24
CA LEU A 362 -1.17 9.68 9.85
C LEU A 362 -2.00 8.64 9.07
N LEU A 363 -1.31 7.71 8.41
CA LEU A 363 -1.87 6.62 7.61
C LEU A 363 -2.89 5.82 8.41
N GLY A 364 -4.07 5.53 7.84
CA GLY A 364 -5.02 4.57 8.44
C GLY A 364 -5.62 5.02 9.77
N ASN A 365 -6.06 6.27 9.86
CA ASN A 365 -6.71 6.85 11.06
C ASN A 365 -8.18 7.20 10.79
N ASN A 366 -8.82 7.91 11.72
CA ASN A 366 -10.22 8.36 11.63
C ASN A 366 -10.33 9.87 11.37
N LEU A 367 -9.43 10.41 10.53
CA LEU A 367 -9.47 11.82 10.14
C LEU A 367 -10.60 12.05 9.12
N LYS A 368 -11.33 13.15 9.29
CA LYS A 368 -12.54 13.47 8.53
C LYS A 368 -12.48 14.85 7.86
N ASP A 369 -12.18 15.91 8.59
CA ASP A 369 -12.21 17.27 8.02
C ASP A 369 -10.81 17.74 7.59
N LEU A 370 -10.61 17.88 6.28
CA LEU A 370 -9.33 18.32 5.72
C LEU A 370 -8.95 19.75 6.14
N LEU A 371 -9.92 20.66 6.30
CA LEU A 371 -9.67 22.03 6.75
C LEU A 371 -9.25 22.05 8.23
N LEU A 372 -9.83 21.19 9.04
CA LEU A 372 -9.46 21.07 10.45
C LEU A 372 -8.06 20.47 10.60
N VAL A 373 -7.75 19.37 9.90
CA VAL A 373 -6.40 18.76 9.93
C VAL A 373 -5.33 19.72 9.43
N ARG A 374 -5.63 20.52 8.38
CA ARG A 374 -4.75 21.61 7.91
C ARG A 374 -4.39 22.58 9.06
N LYS A 375 -5.34 22.94 9.93
CA LYS A 375 -5.08 23.83 11.07
C LYS A 375 -4.14 23.18 12.09
N ARG A 376 -4.26 21.87 12.32
CA ARG A 376 -3.42 21.11 13.27
C ARG A 376 -1.94 21.12 12.91
N VAL A 377 -1.64 21.15 11.61
CA VAL A 377 -0.26 21.11 11.10
C VAL A 377 0.29 22.47 10.66
N GLN A 378 -0.49 23.55 10.75
CA GLN A 378 -0.14 24.83 10.11
C GLN A 378 1.15 25.47 10.65
N HIS A 379 1.54 25.15 11.88
CA HIS A 379 2.77 25.66 12.50
C HIS A 379 3.98 24.73 12.34
N MET A 380 3.83 23.56 11.70
CA MET A 380 4.94 22.64 11.39
C MET A 380 5.75 23.18 10.20
N ARG A 381 6.57 24.21 10.45
CA ARG A 381 7.27 24.97 9.40
C ARG A 381 8.29 24.14 8.61
N SER A 382 8.88 23.12 9.23
CA SER A 382 9.85 22.24 8.58
C SER A 382 9.23 21.07 7.81
N LEU A 383 7.90 20.93 7.81
CA LEU A 383 7.21 19.76 7.26
C LEU A 383 7.42 19.65 5.74
N LYS A 384 8.05 18.54 5.32
CA LYS A 384 8.33 18.18 3.92
C LYS A 384 7.45 17.05 3.44
N HIS A 385 7.15 16.08 4.31
CA HIS A 385 6.44 14.85 3.98
C HIS A 385 5.19 14.72 4.86
N LEU A 386 4.03 14.62 4.22
CA LEU A 386 2.75 14.44 4.91
C LEU A 386 1.97 13.28 4.30
N ASP A 387 1.74 12.25 5.09
CA ASP A 387 0.93 11.11 4.71
C ASP A 387 -0.37 11.07 5.53
N MET A 388 -1.50 11.15 4.83
CA MET A 388 -2.85 11.03 5.39
C MET A 388 -3.67 9.97 4.64
N SER A 389 -2.99 9.01 4.01
CA SER A 389 -3.67 7.95 3.26
C SER A 389 -4.49 7.03 4.16
N LEU A 390 -5.45 6.31 3.58
CA LEU A 390 -6.41 5.46 4.29
C LEU A 390 -7.20 6.18 5.41
N ASN A 391 -7.54 7.45 5.21
CA ASN A 391 -8.49 8.20 6.06
C ASN A 391 -9.81 8.44 5.30
N SER A 392 -10.84 8.97 5.94
CA SER A 392 -12.13 9.30 5.29
C SER A 392 -12.33 10.80 5.21
N LEU A 393 -11.48 11.47 4.43
CA LEU A 393 -11.39 12.93 4.36
C LEU A 393 -12.49 13.53 3.48
N PHE A 394 -13.11 14.60 3.98
CA PHE A 394 -14.08 15.44 3.31
C PHE A 394 -13.53 16.85 3.12
N TYR A 395 -13.84 17.46 1.97
CA TYR A 395 -13.52 18.84 1.66
C TYR A 395 -14.57 19.43 0.70
N ASP A 396 -15.20 20.53 1.11
CA ASP A 396 -16.34 21.16 0.44
C ASP A 396 -15.96 22.03 -0.78
N GLY A 397 -14.69 22.38 -0.95
CA GLY A 397 -14.21 23.21 -2.07
C GLY A 397 -14.40 24.72 -1.90
N HIS A 398 -14.90 25.21 -0.76
CA HIS A 398 -15.25 26.62 -0.59
C HIS A 398 -14.08 27.52 -0.17
N SER A 399 -13.11 26.98 0.57
CA SER A 399 -12.02 27.77 1.16
C SER A 399 -10.64 27.28 0.74
N GLU A 400 -9.76 28.18 0.30
CA GLU A 400 -8.36 27.83 0.06
C GLU A 400 -7.66 27.37 1.35
N CYS A 401 -6.77 26.39 1.22
CA CYS A 401 -6.02 25.84 2.33
C CYS A 401 -4.63 26.48 2.45
N LEU A 402 -4.31 27.01 3.64
CA LEU A 402 -2.99 27.54 3.95
C LEU A 402 -2.15 26.46 4.65
N TRP A 403 -1.47 25.66 3.85
CA TRP A 403 -0.54 24.64 4.33
C TRP A 403 0.85 25.24 4.65
N PRO A 404 1.68 24.55 5.45
CA PRO A 404 3.10 24.83 5.55
C PRO A 404 3.76 24.88 4.16
N SER A 405 4.63 25.86 3.93
CA SER A 405 5.20 26.14 2.60
C SER A 405 6.17 25.08 2.09
N ASN A 406 6.74 24.29 2.99
CA ASN A 406 7.87 23.39 2.70
C ASN A 406 7.43 21.97 2.30
N ILE A 407 6.12 21.70 2.25
CA ILE A 407 5.59 20.39 1.88
C ILE A 407 5.92 20.09 0.41
N THR A 408 6.68 19.02 0.20
CA THR A 408 7.10 18.52 -1.11
C THR A 408 6.41 17.21 -1.48
N ILE A 409 6.12 16.36 -0.49
CA ILE A 409 5.44 15.07 -0.69
C ILE A 409 4.15 15.07 0.11
N MET A 410 3.04 14.79 -0.57
CA MET A 410 1.71 14.71 0.02
C MET A 410 1.00 13.45 -0.46
N ASN A 411 0.67 12.56 0.47
CA ASN A 411 -0.03 11.32 0.20
C ASN A 411 -1.46 11.36 0.76
N PHE A 412 -2.43 11.32 -0.14
CA PHE A 412 -3.87 11.27 0.10
C PHE A 412 -4.50 10.03 -0.53
N SER A 413 -3.71 8.95 -0.70
CA SER A 413 -4.22 7.71 -1.27
C SER A 413 -5.37 7.15 -0.42
N SER A 414 -6.43 6.68 -1.08
CA SER A 414 -7.57 6.04 -0.42
C SER A 414 -8.25 6.93 0.64
N ALA A 415 -8.27 8.25 0.42
CA ALA A 415 -8.82 9.23 1.34
C ALA A 415 -10.32 9.52 1.13
N GLY A 416 -10.91 9.03 0.02
CA GLY A 416 -12.30 9.30 -0.35
C GLY A 416 -12.53 10.68 -1.01
N LEU A 417 -11.46 11.39 -1.38
CA LEU A 417 -11.50 12.75 -1.90
C LEU A 417 -12.09 12.83 -3.32
N THR A 418 -12.68 13.98 -3.64
CA THR A 418 -13.27 14.28 -4.96
C THR A 418 -12.45 15.34 -5.70
N ASP A 419 -12.95 15.83 -6.84
CA ASP A 419 -12.30 16.86 -7.66
C ASP A 419 -12.01 18.17 -6.91
N SER A 420 -12.71 18.44 -5.79
CA SER A 420 -12.50 19.64 -4.97
C SER A 420 -11.10 19.70 -4.36
N VAL A 421 -10.43 18.56 -4.15
CA VAL A 421 -9.12 18.49 -3.47
C VAL A 421 -8.07 19.43 -4.07
N PHE A 422 -8.10 19.65 -5.39
CA PHE A 422 -7.10 20.48 -6.09
C PHE A 422 -7.11 21.96 -5.66
N TYR A 423 -8.21 22.46 -5.09
CA TYR A 423 -8.26 23.79 -4.48
C TYR A 423 -7.47 23.84 -3.15
N CYS A 424 -7.40 22.74 -2.41
CA CYS A 424 -6.79 22.61 -1.09
C CYS A 424 -5.35 22.06 -1.09
N LEU A 425 -4.52 22.41 -2.08
CA LEU A 425 -3.12 21.92 -2.16
C LEU A 425 -2.06 23.04 -2.00
N PRO A 426 -0.95 22.80 -1.28
CA PRO A 426 0.20 23.73 -1.20
C PRO A 426 0.93 23.86 -2.53
N LYS A 427 1.49 25.05 -2.81
CA LYS A 427 2.19 25.34 -4.08
C LYS A 427 3.51 24.57 -4.27
N GLY A 428 4.14 24.13 -3.17
CA GLY A 428 5.48 23.53 -3.14
C GLY A 428 5.55 22.05 -3.53
N ILE A 429 4.43 21.37 -3.77
CA ILE A 429 4.38 19.92 -3.96
C ILE A 429 5.18 19.48 -5.20
N GLU A 430 6.01 18.46 -5.00
CA GLU A 430 6.78 17.74 -6.02
C GLU A 430 6.19 16.35 -6.31
N MET A 431 5.63 15.69 -5.29
CA MET A 431 4.98 14.39 -5.42
C MET A 431 3.60 14.41 -4.76
N LEU A 432 2.57 14.15 -5.55
CA LEU A 432 1.18 14.08 -5.09
C LEU A 432 0.63 12.68 -5.37
N ASP A 433 0.21 12.00 -4.30
CA ASP A 433 -0.51 10.74 -4.40
C ASP A 433 -1.99 10.91 -4.06
N LEU A 434 -2.84 10.67 -5.05
CA LEU A 434 -4.30 10.67 -4.97
C LEU A 434 -4.87 9.33 -5.44
N GLN A 435 -4.11 8.24 -5.35
CA GLN A 435 -4.56 6.91 -5.74
C GLN A 435 -5.85 6.51 -5.00
N ASN A 436 -6.72 5.73 -5.64
CA ASN A 436 -7.90 5.14 -5.03
C ASN A 436 -8.84 6.18 -4.40
N ASN A 437 -9.10 7.27 -5.11
CA ASN A 437 -10.03 8.32 -4.70
C ASN A 437 -11.22 8.38 -5.68
N GLN A 438 -12.02 9.44 -5.57
CA GLN A 438 -13.21 9.66 -6.39
C GLN A 438 -13.00 10.76 -7.43
N VAL A 439 -11.75 11.02 -7.84
CA VAL A 439 -11.42 12.07 -8.81
C VAL A 439 -11.90 11.65 -10.19
N SER A 440 -12.74 12.49 -10.79
CA SER A 440 -13.29 12.32 -12.13
C SER A 440 -12.67 13.30 -13.14
N VAL A 441 -12.20 14.46 -12.67
CA VAL A 441 -11.61 15.53 -13.48
C VAL A 441 -10.46 16.20 -12.72
N VAL A 442 -9.32 16.37 -13.39
CA VAL A 442 -8.21 17.19 -12.87
C VAL A 442 -8.50 18.66 -13.12
N GLN A 443 -8.86 19.40 -12.06
CA GLN A 443 -9.22 20.82 -12.13
C GLN A 443 -8.01 21.70 -12.46
N SER A 444 -8.21 22.81 -13.18
CA SER A 444 -7.14 23.74 -13.57
C SER A 444 -6.47 24.45 -12.39
N SER A 445 -7.09 24.42 -11.20
CA SER A 445 -6.50 24.92 -9.95
C SER A 445 -5.20 24.21 -9.59
N ILE A 446 -4.99 22.96 -10.02
CA ILE A 446 -3.75 22.21 -9.82
C ILE A 446 -2.55 22.85 -10.54
N PHE A 447 -2.77 23.69 -11.56
CA PHE A 447 -1.69 24.32 -12.31
C PHE A 447 -0.89 25.34 -11.50
N LYS A 448 -1.30 25.63 -10.27
CA LYS A 448 -0.49 26.35 -9.27
C LYS A 448 0.74 25.54 -8.82
N LEU A 449 0.73 24.22 -8.97
CA LEU A 449 1.79 23.30 -8.57
C LEU A 449 2.91 23.25 -9.62
N LYS A 450 3.72 24.31 -9.70
CA LYS A 450 4.78 24.43 -10.71
C LYS A 450 5.96 23.46 -10.51
N ASN A 451 6.09 22.89 -9.31
CA ASN A 451 7.15 21.93 -9.00
C ASN A 451 6.75 20.46 -9.13
N LEU A 452 5.49 20.17 -9.48
CA LEU A 452 4.98 18.81 -9.53
C LEU A 452 5.75 17.96 -10.54
N SER A 453 6.38 16.89 -10.05
CA SER A 453 7.19 15.93 -10.80
C SER A 453 6.51 14.57 -10.95
N LEU A 454 5.75 14.15 -9.93
CA LEU A 454 5.00 12.90 -9.90
C LEU A 454 3.55 13.17 -9.50
N LEU A 455 2.62 12.70 -10.32
CA LEU A 455 1.19 12.72 -10.03
C LEU A 455 0.63 11.29 -10.12
N ASN A 456 0.24 10.72 -8.99
CA ASN A 456 -0.41 9.42 -8.92
C ASN A 456 -1.93 9.59 -8.81
N LEU A 457 -2.65 9.17 -9.84
CA LEU A 457 -4.11 9.18 -9.95
C LEU A 457 -4.64 7.78 -10.30
N ASN A 458 -3.89 6.74 -9.95
CA ASN A 458 -4.33 5.35 -10.13
C ASN A 458 -5.67 5.09 -9.41
N ALA A 459 -6.48 4.16 -9.93
CA ALA A 459 -7.75 3.77 -9.30
C ALA A 459 -8.70 4.95 -9.03
N ASN A 460 -8.89 5.84 -10.00
CA ASN A 460 -9.85 6.95 -9.93
C ASN A 460 -10.92 6.78 -11.02
N ARG A 461 -11.69 7.83 -11.32
CA ARG A 461 -12.82 7.82 -12.27
C ARG A 461 -12.55 8.68 -13.52
N LEU A 462 -11.28 8.88 -13.89
CA LEU A 462 -10.89 9.75 -15.01
C LEU A 462 -11.30 9.13 -16.35
N GLN A 463 -11.94 9.93 -17.20
CA GLN A 463 -12.40 9.50 -18.53
C GLN A 463 -11.46 9.90 -19.68
N ASP A 464 -10.65 10.94 -19.48
CA ASP A 464 -9.64 11.43 -20.43
C ASP A 464 -8.37 11.84 -19.68
N LEU A 465 -7.29 12.09 -20.41
CA LEU A 465 -6.01 12.53 -19.87
C LEU A 465 -6.08 13.99 -19.36
N PRO A 466 -5.38 14.33 -18.26
CA PRO A 466 -5.35 15.71 -17.77
C PRO A 466 -4.65 16.66 -18.73
N ASP A 467 -5.04 17.93 -18.70
CA ASP A 467 -4.36 18.98 -19.46
C ASP A 467 -2.98 19.27 -18.88
N CYS A 468 -1.95 19.14 -19.72
CA CYS A 468 -0.56 19.24 -19.30
C CYS A 468 0.02 20.64 -19.28
N ASP A 469 -0.66 21.62 -19.87
CA ASP A 469 -0.14 22.98 -20.11
C ASP A 469 0.32 23.67 -18.81
N GLY A 470 -0.26 23.28 -17.68
CA GLY A 470 0.08 23.81 -16.36
C GLY A 470 1.20 23.09 -15.60
N PHE A 471 1.77 21.99 -16.14
CA PHE A 471 2.74 21.14 -15.44
C PHE A 471 4.15 21.21 -16.07
N PRO A 472 4.97 22.23 -15.75
CA PRO A 472 6.25 22.42 -16.41
C PRO A 472 7.30 21.36 -16.05
N LYS A 473 7.20 20.70 -14.88
CA LYS A 473 8.20 19.73 -14.39
C LYS A 473 7.69 18.28 -14.30
N LEU A 474 6.46 18.01 -14.72
CA LEU A 474 5.85 16.68 -14.55
C LEU A 474 6.60 15.64 -15.37
N ASN A 475 7.14 14.65 -14.67
CA ASN A 475 7.96 13.57 -15.20
C ASN A 475 7.20 12.24 -15.24
N LYS A 476 6.39 11.97 -14.20
CA LYS A 476 5.64 10.72 -14.03
C LYS A 476 4.16 11.00 -13.82
N LEU A 477 3.31 10.37 -14.64
CA LEU A 477 1.85 10.43 -14.52
C LEU A 477 1.28 9.01 -14.47
N LEU A 478 0.63 8.67 -13.36
CA LEU A 478 0.06 7.34 -13.14
C LEU A 478 -1.47 7.40 -13.18
N LEU A 479 -2.08 6.65 -14.09
CA LEU A 479 -3.51 6.62 -14.42
C LEU A 479 -4.03 5.18 -14.57
N LYS A 480 -3.35 4.20 -13.97
CA LYS A 480 -3.78 2.80 -13.96
C LYS A 480 -5.19 2.68 -13.39
N SER A 481 -6.01 1.77 -13.93
CA SER A 481 -7.34 1.46 -13.39
C SER A 481 -8.25 2.68 -13.27
N ASN A 482 -8.37 3.46 -14.35
CA ASN A 482 -9.34 4.55 -14.48
C ASN A 482 -10.44 4.16 -15.50
N SER A 483 -11.17 5.15 -16.02
CA SER A 483 -12.21 5.00 -17.03
C SER A 483 -11.79 5.52 -18.42
N LEU A 484 -10.50 5.40 -18.78
CA LEU A 484 -9.98 5.90 -20.06
C LEU A 484 -10.43 5.00 -21.23
N HIS A 485 -11.25 5.56 -22.13
CA HIS A 485 -11.74 4.84 -23.32
C HIS A 485 -10.85 5.04 -24.56
N ALA A 486 -10.63 6.29 -24.96
CA ALA A 486 -9.83 6.64 -26.13
C ALA A 486 -9.07 7.96 -25.90
N PRO A 487 -8.02 7.93 -25.06
CA PRO A 487 -7.34 9.15 -24.63
C PRO A 487 -6.68 9.92 -25.78
N SER A 488 -6.89 11.24 -25.82
CA SER A 488 -6.32 12.08 -26.87
C SER A 488 -4.85 12.43 -26.63
N LEU A 489 -3.99 12.12 -27.60
CA LEU A 489 -2.56 12.49 -27.52
C LEU A 489 -2.28 14.00 -27.66
N SER A 490 -3.25 14.82 -28.10
CA SER A 490 -3.03 16.27 -28.23
C SER A 490 -2.75 16.94 -26.88
N ARG A 491 -3.29 16.39 -25.79
CA ARG A 491 -3.04 16.84 -24.41
C ARG A 491 -1.64 16.46 -23.93
N LEU A 492 -1.17 15.24 -24.26
CA LEU A 492 0.17 14.77 -23.88
C LEU A 492 1.33 15.46 -24.60
N LYS A 493 1.12 15.88 -25.87
CA LYS A 493 2.14 16.64 -26.61
C LYS A 493 2.52 17.96 -25.95
N ARG A 494 1.67 18.46 -25.05
CA ARG A 494 1.87 19.71 -24.31
C ARG A 494 2.59 19.50 -22.97
N CYS A 495 2.92 18.27 -22.57
CA CYS A 495 3.77 18.00 -21.41
C CYS A 495 5.25 17.99 -21.84
N PRO A 496 6.07 19.01 -21.50
CA PRO A 496 7.43 19.12 -22.03
C PRO A 496 8.41 18.08 -21.46
N ASN A 497 8.19 17.64 -20.22
CA ASN A 497 9.14 16.81 -19.45
C ASN A 497 8.58 15.42 -19.08
N LEU A 498 7.40 15.05 -19.59
CA LEU A 498 6.76 13.78 -19.24
C LEU A 498 7.56 12.61 -19.84
N HIS A 499 8.14 11.79 -18.98
CA HIS A 499 8.91 10.62 -19.37
C HIS A 499 8.13 9.33 -19.19
N LEU A 500 7.31 9.22 -18.15
CA LEU A 500 6.67 7.96 -17.77
C LEU A 500 5.15 8.16 -17.61
N LEU A 501 4.39 7.32 -18.29
CA LEU A 501 2.92 7.27 -18.23
C LEU A 501 2.47 5.83 -17.94
N ASP A 502 1.69 5.64 -16.88
CA ASP A 502 0.93 4.39 -16.69
C ASP A 502 -0.53 4.65 -17.02
N ALA A 503 -1.07 4.00 -18.04
CA ALA A 503 -2.50 4.00 -18.33
C ALA A 503 -3.04 2.56 -18.44
N SER A 504 -2.36 1.60 -17.82
CA SER A 504 -2.75 0.19 -17.84
C SER A 504 -4.11 -0.03 -17.16
N HIS A 505 -4.76 -1.16 -17.46
CA HIS A 505 -6.03 -1.58 -16.86
C HIS A 505 -7.16 -0.54 -16.99
N ASN A 506 -7.24 0.13 -18.15
CA ASN A 506 -8.34 1.04 -18.49
C ASN A 506 -9.29 0.40 -19.52
N PRO A 507 -10.58 0.79 -19.55
CA PRO A 507 -11.58 0.21 -20.45
C PRO A 507 -11.46 0.76 -21.88
N PHE A 508 -10.35 0.46 -22.57
CA PHE A 508 -10.08 1.01 -23.89
C PHE A 508 -11.11 0.58 -24.94
N THR A 509 -11.58 1.57 -25.72
CA THR A 509 -12.48 1.37 -26.84
C THR A 509 -11.66 1.24 -28.13
N CYS A 510 -11.48 0.00 -28.59
CA CYS A 510 -10.73 -0.39 -29.79
C CYS A 510 -11.48 -0.01 -31.06
N THR A 511 -11.37 1.27 -31.40
CA THR A 511 -11.88 1.86 -32.64
C THR A 511 -10.77 2.71 -33.27
N CYS A 512 -11.03 3.33 -34.41
CA CYS A 512 -10.07 4.19 -35.10
C CYS A 512 -9.56 5.35 -34.23
N SER A 513 -10.29 5.80 -33.20
CA SER A 513 -9.88 6.88 -32.30
C SER A 513 -8.65 6.52 -31.46
N LEU A 514 -8.49 5.24 -31.11
CA LEU A 514 -7.38 4.75 -30.27
C LEU A 514 -6.07 4.60 -31.07
N ARG A 515 -6.10 4.72 -32.41
CA ARG A 515 -4.94 4.55 -33.31
C ARG A 515 -3.72 5.34 -32.85
N ASN A 516 -3.92 6.60 -32.48
CA ASN A 516 -2.83 7.48 -32.05
C ASN A 516 -2.20 6.97 -30.74
N PHE A 517 -3.02 6.55 -29.77
CA PHE A 517 -2.55 6.03 -28.50
C PHE A 517 -1.77 4.72 -28.66
N ILE A 518 -2.24 3.80 -29.52
CA ILE A 518 -1.52 2.56 -29.84
C ILE A 518 -0.16 2.85 -30.50
N SER A 519 -0.10 3.85 -31.39
CA SER A 519 1.16 4.33 -31.96
C SER A 519 2.14 4.82 -30.89
N LEU A 520 1.67 5.34 -29.75
CA LEU A 520 2.56 5.70 -28.63
C LEU A 520 3.15 4.44 -27.99
N GLY A 521 2.36 3.39 -27.79
CA GLY A 521 2.83 2.10 -27.27
C GLY A 521 3.91 1.45 -28.13
N PHE A 522 3.73 1.42 -29.45
CA PHE A 522 4.79 0.95 -30.36
C PHE A 522 6.07 1.77 -30.31
N LYS A 523 5.97 3.10 -30.08
CA LYS A 523 7.14 3.96 -29.88
C LYS A 523 7.83 3.71 -28.53
N SER A 524 7.07 3.30 -27.51
CA SER A 524 7.62 2.91 -26.21
C SER A 524 8.44 1.62 -26.31
N ASP A 525 7.93 0.62 -27.04
CA ASP A 525 8.56 -0.71 -27.21
C ASP A 525 9.90 -0.66 -27.96
N ASN A 526 10.02 0.24 -28.95
CA ASN A 526 11.17 0.33 -29.85
C ASN A 526 12.35 1.17 -29.31
N ARG A 527 12.44 1.44 -28.01
CA ARG A 527 13.47 2.34 -27.48
C ARG A 527 14.83 1.67 -27.28
N ARG A 528 15.70 1.92 -28.25
CA ARG A 528 17.15 2.09 -28.02
C ARG A 528 17.47 3.60 -27.97
N GLY A 529 17.28 4.23 -26.80
CA GLY A 529 17.89 5.53 -26.47
C GLY A 529 17.32 6.81 -27.11
N HIS A 530 16.00 6.95 -27.32
CA HIS A 530 15.37 8.21 -27.77
C HIS A 530 14.50 8.87 -26.69
N PRO A 531 14.42 10.22 -26.62
CA PRO A 531 13.57 10.95 -25.67
C PRO A 531 12.09 10.90 -26.09
N GLY A 532 11.21 10.51 -25.18
CA GLY A 532 9.74 10.52 -25.35
C GLY A 532 9.02 9.94 -24.13
N ILE A 533 7.71 9.69 -24.22
CA ILE A 533 6.91 9.06 -23.14
C ILE A 533 6.97 7.51 -23.19
N GLU A 534 7.44 6.89 -22.12
CA GLU A 534 7.45 5.46 -21.83
C GLU A 534 6.11 5.03 -21.22
N LEU A 535 5.49 3.98 -21.76
CA LEU A 535 4.26 3.39 -21.22
C LEU A 535 4.60 2.23 -20.28
N LEU A 536 4.30 2.40 -18.99
CA LEU A 536 4.45 1.32 -18.03
C LEU A 536 3.49 0.16 -18.33
N CYS A 537 3.95 -1.07 -18.11
CA CYS A 537 3.22 -2.31 -18.35
C CYS A 537 2.79 -2.55 -19.80
N TRP A 538 3.32 -1.81 -20.78
CA TRP A 538 3.04 -2.07 -22.19
C TRP A 538 3.77 -3.35 -22.65
N PRO A 539 3.14 -4.23 -23.44
CA PRO A 539 1.73 -4.22 -23.87
C PRO A 539 0.79 -4.96 -22.91
N HIS A 540 1.32 -5.73 -21.95
CA HIS A 540 0.56 -6.68 -21.13
C HIS A 540 -0.56 -6.10 -20.27
N GLY A 541 -0.52 -4.80 -19.93
CA GLY A 541 -1.57 -4.13 -19.16
C GLY A 541 -2.62 -3.41 -20.00
N TYR A 542 -2.61 -3.55 -21.32
CA TYR A 542 -3.43 -2.76 -22.25
C TYR A 542 -4.28 -3.67 -23.12
N HIS A 543 -5.58 -3.71 -22.83
CA HIS A 543 -6.53 -4.57 -23.52
C HIS A 543 -7.74 -3.79 -24.04
N CYS A 544 -8.31 -4.27 -25.14
CA CYS A 544 -9.60 -3.83 -25.62
C CYS A 544 -10.71 -4.24 -24.63
N PHE A 545 -11.56 -3.29 -24.25
CA PHE A 545 -12.78 -3.56 -23.48
C PHE A 545 -14.00 -3.62 -24.38
N TYR A 546 -14.06 -2.72 -25.37
CA TYR A 546 -15.09 -2.63 -26.40
C TYR A 546 -14.41 -2.47 -27.78
N PRO A 547 -14.97 -2.99 -28.89
CA PRO A 547 -16.22 -3.78 -29.00
C PRO A 547 -16.09 -5.18 -28.39
N GLU A 548 -17.21 -5.82 -28.05
CA GLU A 548 -17.21 -7.15 -27.40
C GLU A 548 -16.45 -8.22 -28.20
N VAL A 549 -16.46 -8.13 -29.53
CA VAL A 549 -15.77 -9.04 -30.44
C VAL A 549 -14.26 -9.06 -30.21
N GLU A 550 -13.69 -7.94 -29.75
CA GLU A 550 -12.26 -7.78 -29.53
C GLU A 550 -11.93 -7.69 -28.03
N ARG A 551 -12.89 -7.99 -27.14
CA ARG A 551 -12.66 -7.90 -25.69
C ARG A 551 -11.47 -8.75 -25.26
N ASN A 552 -10.64 -8.21 -24.38
CA ASN A 552 -9.38 -8.78 -23.87
C ASN A 552 -8.24 -8.89 -24.89
N LEU A 553 -8.43 -8.49 -26.14
CA LEU A 553 -7.35 -8.41 -27.12
C LEU A 553 -6.31 -7.39 -26.67
N VAL A 554 -5.03 -7.75 -26.69
CA VAL A 554 -3.93 -6.85 -26.35
C VAL A 554 -3.86 -5.74 -27.39
N LEU A 555 -3.74 -4.48 -26.95
CA LEU A 555 -3.76 -3.32 -27.86
C LEU A 555 -2.65 -3.34 -28.93
N LYS A 556 -1.53 -4.01 -28.65
CA LYS A 556 -0.43 -4.21 -29.61
C LYS A 556 -0.85 -5.04 -30.82
N ASP A 557 -1.82 -5.94 -30.65
CA ASP A 557 -2.28 -6.86 -31.69
C ASP A 557 -3.52 -6.35 -32.43
N PHE A 558 -4.18 -5.30 -31.90
CA PHE A 558 -5.32 -4.67 -32.56
C PHE A 558 -4.91 -3.95 -33.86
N ARG A 559 -5.58 -4.30 -34.96
CA ARG A 559 -5.36 -3.72 -36.28
C ARG A 559 -6.48 -2.76 -36.66
N VAL A 560 -6.15 -1.48 -36.77
CA VAL A 560 -7.06 -0.48 -37.32
C VAL A 560 -7.14 -0.70 -38.84
N TYR A 561 -8.25 -1.26 -39.32
CA TYR A 561 -8.52 -1.34 -40.75
C TYR A 561 -8.65 0.09 -41.29
N GLU A 562 -7.72 0.49 -42.14
CA GLU A 562 -7.93 1.68 -42.96
C GLU A 562 -9.13 1.39 -43.86
N ILE A 563 -10.28 1.98 -43.56
CA ILE A 563 -11.21 2.36 -44.61
C ILE A 563 -10.52 3.48 -45.38
N GLY A 564 -9.46 3.14 -46.12
CA GLY A 564 -9.05 3.93 -47.25
C GLY A 564 -10.29 4.04 -48.11
N VAL A 565 -10.68 5.27 -48.46
CA VAL A 565 -11.60 5.52 -49.55
C VAL A 565 -11.03 4.76 -50.74
N GLY A 566 -11.56 3.55 -50.94
CA GLY A 566 -11.01 2.62 -51.90
C GLY A 566 -11.11 3.30 -53.25
N LYS A 567 -9.97 3.48 -53.91
CA LYS A 567 -9.96 3.51 -55.37
C LYS A 567 -10.52 2.15 -55.80
N VAL A 568 -11.84 2.07 -55.94
CA VAL A 568 -12.52 0.97 -56.62
C VAL A 568 -11.97 1.00 -58.04
N ARG A 569 -10.98 0.15 -58.31
CA ARG A 569 -10.51 -0.11 -59.66
C ARG A 569 -11.63 -0.91 -60.32
N LEU A 570 -12.63 -0.21 -60.86
CA LEU A 570 -13.60 -0.79 -61.77
C LEU A 570 -12.79 -1.45 -62.89
N LYS A 571 -12.87 -2.78 -63.01
CA LYS A 571 -12.23 -3.52 -64.10
C LYS A 571 -12.71 -2.92 -65.41
N ASN A 572 -11.78 -2.57 -66.31
CA ASN A 572 -12.04 -1.93 -67.60
C ASN A 572 -13.12 -2.63 -68.46
N GLU A 573 -13.38 -3.91 -68.21
CA GLU A 573 -14.46 -4.70 -68.81
C GLU A 573 -15.86 -4.14 -68.50
N LEU A 574 -16.12 -3.68 -67.26
CA LEU A 574 -17.45 -3.19 -66.87
C LEU A 574 -17.80 -1.86 -67.55
N VAL A 575 -16.80 -1.02 -67.80
CA VAL A 575 -16.96 0.29 -68.45
C VAL A 575 -17.29 0.13 -69.93
N GLN A 576 -16.71 -0.87 -70.62
CA GLN A 576 -17.03 -1.14 -72.02
C GLN A 576 -18.45 -1.72 -72.20
N THR A 577 -18.88 -2.59 -71.28
CA THR A 577 -20.25 -3.14 -71.29
C THR A 577 -21.29 -2.06 -71.02
N ILE A 578 -21.01 -1.13 -70.09
CA ILE A 578 -21.87 0.02 -69.80
C ILE A 578 -21.94 0.99 -70.99
N LEU A 579 -20.82 1.25 -71.67
CA LEU A 579 -20.80 2.14 -72.84
C LEU A 579 -21.58 1.56 -74.03
N PHE A 580 -21.52 0.24 -74.23
CA PHE A 580 -22.30 -0.48 -75.25
C PHE A 580 -23.81 -0.50 -74.92
N LEU A 581 -24.17 -0.65 -73.65
CA LEU A 581 -25.56 -0.55 -73.17
C LEU A 581 -26.11 0.89 -73.29
N CYS A 582 -25.30 1.90 -73.03
CA CYS A 582 -25.67 3.32 -73.17
C CYS A 582 -25.88 3.77 -74.63
N GLN A 583 -25.20 3.15 -75.60
CA GLN A 583 -25.42 3.47 -77.02
C GLN A 583 -26.69 2.84 -77.60
N ARG A 584 -27.25 1.82 -76.97
CA ARG A 584 -28.40 1.05 -77.50
C ARG A 584 -29.74 1.38 -76.82
N LEU A 585 -29.75 2.21 -75.80
CA LEU A 585 -30.95 2.61 -75.03
C LEU A 585 -31.10 4.14 -75.00
N ASP A 586 -31.79 4.66 -76.03
CA ASP A 586 -32.64 5.86 -76.02
C ASP A 586 -32.04 7.27 -75.89
N ALA A 587 -30.93 7.56 -76.58
CA ALA A 587 -30.48 8.94 -76.82
C ALA A 587 -31.53 9.90 -77.45
N PRO A 588 -32.46 9.46 -78.35
CA PRO A 588 -33.50 10.35 -78.89
C PRO A 588 -34.54 10.81 -77.86
N TRP A 589 -34.80 10.00 -76.82
CA TRP A 589 -35.77 10.32 -75.76
C TRP A 589 -35.26 11.45 -74.84
N TYR A 590 -33.96 11.43 -74.52
CA TYR A 590 -33.34 12.44 -73.66
C TYR A 590 -33.21 13.82 -74.32
N ILE A 591 -33.01 13.91 -75.64
CA ILE A 591 -33.01 15.20 -76.37
C ILE A 591 -34.41 15.83 -76.39
N GLY A 592 -35.47 15.03 -76.52
CA GLY A 592 -36.86 15.49 -76.43
C GLY A 592 -37.23 16.03 -75.03
N MET A 593 -36.72 15.39 -73.98
CA MET A 593 -36.92 15.81 -72.59
C MET A 593 -36.19 17.12 -72.25
N ILE A 594 -34.99 17.35 -72.79
CA ILE A 594 -34.23 18.60 -72.58
C ILE A 594 -34.91 19.79 -73.27
N TRP A 595 -35.50 19.60 -74.46
CA TRP A 595 -36.29 20.64 -75.14
C TRP A 595 -37.56 21.02 -74.35
N GLN A 596 -38.29 20.02 -73.82
CA GLN A 596 -39.44 20.22 -72.94
C GLN A 596 -39.06 20.98 -71.64
N TRP A 597 -37.93 20.63 -71.02
CA TRP A 597 -37.40 21.30 -69.83
C TRP A 597 -37.03 22.77 -70.08
N THR A 598 -36.44 23.09 -71.23
CA THR A 598 -36.15 24.48 -71.60
C THR A 598 -37.40 25.32 -71.87
N ARG A 599 -38.49 24.71 -72.36
CA ARG A 599 -39.81 25.37 -72.51
C ARG A 599 -40.52 25.57 -71.18
N ALA A 600 -40.36 24.66 -70.22
CA ALA A 600 -40.95 24.75 -68.88
C ALA A 600 -40.26 25.81 -68.02
N LYS A 601 -38.92 25.90 -68.08
CA LYS A 601 -38.13 26.87 -67.29
C LYS A 601 -38.26 28.32 -67.77
N HIS A 602 -38.77 28.55 -68.98
CA HIS A 602 -39.11 29.88 -69.49
C HIS A 602 -40.53 30.35 -69.08
N ARG A 603 -41.36 29.49 -68.48
CA ARG A 603 -42.70 29.84 -67.95
C ARG A 603 -42.72 30.17 -66.45
N THR A 604 -41.62 29.92 -65.72
CA THR A 604 -41.50 30.16 -64.26
C THR A 604 -40.89 31.52 -63.90
N ARG A 605 -41.10 32.53 -64.75
CA ARG A 605 -40.96 33.96 -64.38
C ARG A 605 -42.30 34.69 -64.61
N LYS A 606 -43.38 34.18 -64.02
CA LYS A 606 -44.62 34.94 -63.80
C LYS A 606 -45.26 34.48 -62.48
N GLN A 607 -45.45 35.46 -61.60
CA GLN A 607 -46.26 35.53 -60.37
C GLN A 607 -47.02 34.27 -59.94
N VAL A 608 -46.79 33.90 -58.67
CA VAL A 608 -47.70 33.09 -57.84
C VAL A 608 -49.11 33.67 -57.96
N ARG A 609 -50.08 32.83 -58.34
CA ARG A 609 -51.50 33.22 -58.44
C ARG A 609 -52.17 33.11 -57.07
N PRO A 610 -53.04 34.04 -56.67
CA PRO A 610 -53.77 34.00 -55.40
C PRO A 610 -54.86 32.92 -55.29
N GLU A 611 -54.90 31.97 -56.22
CA GLU A 611 -55.96 30.95 -56.34
C GLU A 611 -55.56 29.61 -55.68
N ASP A 612 -54.25 29.37 -55.48
CA ASP A 612 -53.72 28.15 -54.83
C ASP A 612 -53.71 28.22 -53.28
N LEU A 613 -54.20 29.32 -52.69
CA LEU A 613 -54.27 29.54 -51.24
C LEU A 613 -55.72 29.46 -50.69
N ILE A 614 -56.69 29.09 -51.52
CA ILE A 614 -58.08 28.97 -51.08
C ILE A 614 -58.24 27.66 -50.29
N GLY A 615 -58.26 27.78 -48.96
CA GLY A 615 -58.50 26.67 -48.02
C GLY A 615 -57.35 26.36 -47.06
N VAL A 616 -56.21 27.05 -47.15
CA VAL A 616 -55.08 26.86 -46.24
C VAL A 616 -55.23 27.80 -45.04
N GLU A 617 -55.64 27.25 -43.89
CA GLU A 617 -55.88 28.04 -42.67
C GLU A 617 -54.59 28.28 -41.84
N PHE A 618 -53.56 27.46 -42.07
CA PHE A 618 -52.29 27.47 -41.33
C PHE A 618 -51.09 27.59 -42.26
N HIS A 619 -50.06 28.30 -41.80
CA HIS A 619 -48.83 28.55 -42.56
C HIS A 619 -47.78 27.45 -42.36
N ALA A 620 -47.83 26.74 -41.23
CA ALA A 620 -46.94 25.61 -40.94
C ALA A 620 -47.59 24.64 -39.94
N PHE A 621 -47.18 23.37 -40.00
CA PHE A 621 -47.58 22.31 -39.06
C PHE A 621 -46.40 21.95 -38.15
N VAL A 622 -46.64 21.84 -36.84
CA VAL A 622 -45.61 21.50 -35.84
C VAL A 622 -45.80 20.06 -35.35
N SER A 623 -44.83 19.19 -35.67
CA SER A 623 -44.77 17.79 -35.20
C SER A 623 -43.68 17.63 -34.15
N TYR A 624 -44.01 17.08 -32.98
CA TYR A 624 -43.10 16.93 -31.85
C TYR A 624 -43.41 15.66 -31.03
N SER A 625 -42.50 15.26 -30.14
CA SER A 625 -42.68 14.12 -29.22
C SER A 625 -43.41 14.53 -27.95
N GLN A 626 -44.22 13.65 -27.35
CA GLN A 626 -44.88 13.94 -26.06
C GLN A 626 -43.89 14.26 -24.93
N HIS A 627 -42.66 13.74 -24.99
CA HIS A 627 -41.62 14.05 -24.00
C HIS A 627 -41.16 15.51 -24.03
N ASP A 628 -41.42 16.24 -25.13
CA ASP A 628 -40.98 17.62 -25.34
C ASP A 628 -42.13 18.64 -25.28
N VAL A 629 -43.34 18.20 -24.88
CA VAL A 629 -44.56 19.03 -24.91
C VAL A 629 -44.45 20.31 -24.09
N GLU A 630 -43.72 20.25 -22.97
CA GLU A 630 -43.59 21.38 -22.04
C GLU A 630 -42.76 22.51 -22.67
N TRP A 631 -41.67 22.17 -23.38
CA TRP A 631 -40.88 23.15 -24.12
C TRP A 631 -41.65 23.69 -25.35
N VAL A 632 -42.35 22.81 -26.08
CA VAL A 632 -43.11 23.23 -27.27
C VAL A 632 -44.23 24.20 -26.91
N LYS A 633 -45.01 23.93 -25.85
CA LYS A 633 -46.12 24.81 -25.41
C LYS A 633 -45.63 26.10 -24.76
N ASN A 634 -44.54 26.05 -23.99
CA ASN A 634 -44.11 27.21 -23.20
C ASN A 634 -43.06 28.08 -23.89
N HIS A 635 -42.35 27.56 -24.90
CA HIS A 635 -41.30 28.29 -25.61
C HIS A 635 -41.50 28.34 -27.12
N LEU A 636 -41.77 27.21 -27.80
CA LEU A 636 -41.82 27.22 -29.26
C LEU A 636 -43.06 27.94 -29.81
N LEU A 637 -44.26 27.53 -29.38
CA LEU A 637 -45.51 28.07 -29.90
C LEU A 637 -45.71 29.57 -29.61
N PRO A 638 -45.45 30.09 -28.40
CA PRO A 638 -45.64 31.52 -28.12
C PRO A 638 -44.68 32.44 -28.87
N ASN A 639 -43.47 31.94 -29.20
CA ASN A 639 -42.46 32.72 -29.94
C ASN A 639 -42.68 32.70 -31.47
N LEU A 640 -43.48 31.75 -31.97
CA LEU A 640 -43.75 31.59 -33.41
C LEU A 640 -45.17 32.01 -33.82
N GLU A 641 -46.19 31.81 -32.97
CA GLU A 641 -47.55 32.29 -33.25
C GLU A 641 -47.61 33.82 -33.09
N GLY A 642 -47.61 34.53 -34.23
CA GLY A 642 -47.77 35.98 -34.32
C GLY A 642 -48.95 36.38 -35.21
N PRO A 643 -49.25 37.68 -35.35
CA PRO A 643 -50.37 38.15 -36.18
C PRO A 643 -50.26 37.71 -37.65
N ASP A 644 -49.05 37.46 -38.14
CA ASP A 644 -48.76 37.07 -39.52
C ASP A 644 -48.48 35.56 -39.70
N LEU A 645 -48.48 34.75 -38.63
CA LEU A 645 -48.13 33.32 -38.69
C LEU A 645 -49.06 32.46 -37.81
N ARG A 646 -49.99 31.74 -38.47
CA ARG A 646 -50.87 30.72 -37.84
C ARG A 646 -50.28 29.33 -37.97
N LEU A 647 -50.14 28.58 -36.88
CA LEU A 647 -49.59 27.22 -36.85
C LEU A 647 -50.67 26.17 -36.60
N CYS A 648 -50.60 25.02 -37.30
CA CYS A 648 -51.45 23.85 -37.01
C CYS A 648 -50.72 22.92 -36.04
N HIS A 649 -51.42 22.49 -35.00
CA HIS A 649 -50.89 21.57 -34.00
C HIS A 649 -52.00 20.61 -33.54
N HIS A 650 -51.68 19.31 -33.54
CA HIS A 650 -52.66 18.24 -33.43
C HIS A 650 -53.39 18.13 -32.07
N GLU A 651 -52.90 18.72 -30.97
CA GLU A 651 -53.65 18.73 -29.69
C GLU A 651 -54.53 19.98 -29.50
N LYS A 652 -54.22 21.11 -30.16
CA LYS A 652 -55.00 22.36 -30.08
C LYS A 652 -56.09 22.41 -31.14
N ASN A 653 -55.83 21.86 -32.32
CA ASN A 653 -56.71 21.90 -33.48
C ASN A 653 -57.32 20.52 -33.78
N PHE A 654 -57.60 19.76 -32.72
CA PHE A 654 -58.14 18.41 -32.76
C PHE A 654 -59.64 18.40 -33.04
N VAL A 655 -60.09 17.51 -33.93
CA VAL A 655 -61.51 17.26 -34.21
C VAL A 655 -61.94 15.94 -33.54
N PRO A 656 -62.81 15.98 -32.51
CA PRO A 656 -63.32 14.78 -31.85
C PRO A 656 -64.09 13.89 -32.83
N GLY A 657 -63.85 12.58 -32.77
CA GLY A 657 -64.48 11.58 -33.66
C GLY A 657 -63.64 11.17 -34.88
N LYS A 658 -62.48 11.80 -35.10
CA LYS A 658 -61.46 11.36 -36.08
C LYS A 658 -60.27 10.69 -35.39
N THR A 659 -59.59 9.79 -36.09
CA THR A 659 -58.36 9.16 -35.60
C THR A 659 -57.21 10.18 -35.52
N ILE A 660 -56.18 9.87 -34.72
CA ILE A 660 -55.00 10.75 -34.58
C ILE A 660 -54.33 10.98 -35.93
N THR A 661 -54.20 9.94 -36.75
CA THR A 661 -53.62 10.02 -38.10
C THR A 661 -54.42 10.94 -39.01
N GLU A 662 -55.75 10.90 -38.96
CA GLU A 662 -56.61 11.79 -39.75
C GLU A 662 -56.53 13.25 -39.29
N ASN A 663 -56.33 13.50 -38.00
CA ASN A 663 -56.10 14.85 -37.47
C ASN A 663 -54.75 15.42 -37.94
N ILE A 664 -53.71 14.58 -38.04
CA ILE A 664 -52.41 14.99 -38.59
C ILE A 664 -52.52 15.27 -40.10
N ILE A 665 -53.16 14.38 -40.86
CA ILE A 665 -53.39 14.57 -42.31
C ILE A 665 -54.22 15.83 -42.57
N SER A 666 -55.14 16.20 -41.69
CA SER A 666 -55.93 17.43 -41.85
C SER A 666 -55.12 18.72 -41.63
N CYS A 667 -53.95 18.65 -40.99
CA CYS A 667 -53.07 19.79 -40.72
C CYS A 667 -51.97 19.99 -41.79
N VAL A 668 -51.68 18.95 -42.58
CA VAL A 668 -50.63 18.91 -43.63
C VAL A 668 -51.27 19.07 -44.99
#